data_AF-A0A6G1HJG0-F1
#
_entry.id   AF-A0A6G1HJG0-F1
#
_cell.length_a   1.000
_cell.length_b   1.000
_cell.length_c   1.000
_cell.angle_alpha   90.00
_cell.angle_beta   90.00
_cell.angle_gamma   90.00
#
_symmetry.space_group_name_H-M   'P 1'
#
loop_
_entity.id
_entity.type
_entity.pdbx_description
1 polymer ?
#
loop_
_entity_poly.entity_id
_entity_poly.type
_entity_poly.pdbx_seq_one_letter_code
_entity_poly.pdbx_strand_id
1 'polypeptide(L)'
;MCDASVAGLALLQPQTEPQDDDLKLEVHTLPEQSGVLVRITPPRAPSSPLNHVPCDIVLSIDVSGSMSKAAEIPTAKGEDVERTGLTILDVTRHAAQTIIETLDANDRLGIVVFSTQADIITRLLPMSPENKTAAIAKINALKVANSTNLWHGIMKGLSLFEDSDRSNNVPALMVLTDGQPNHMCPPQGYVTKLWKNEVSIPIHTFGFGYQIRSGLLKSIAEITGGNYAFIPDPGMVGTVFVHAVANLQSTFCSQATLTVNASDGLKLSERAGWQLQPGQKWRDDFTREPARSSSATIHIGNVQYGQARNILLNTESAAEPAESLFPPTKVYASLVYQGPDRTETSTSAAGDLALPADLPPHEVTYHSLRADLCAFLRSTMPYLKNGDHGTLLSPSFAAYANIDQSLSALLQRYTPPSTPLTAPLLEDLEGQISLALQITHYNRWGQHFLPSLLNAHANQMCNSFKDPGPLAYGANSPLFIKCRDALDDAFDNLPPPTASRLVQGDDAWSSTPPPAPPAGIMHKLHTGGRYGPCFAGTSPVLLANGSTIPIANLRPGTAVHTPRGARAVVAILETLVSQPLAVLGGRGLLVTPWHPVRWGGKWVFPARVAEGWVSYVGPVYSAVLERDGDPEAHCVVVGGVGGVTLGHGVREGGDVRSHGFLGDWEGVVASLAGLGEDGGVLKSTGVRRGVDGRICGFLPVGEEDRGVGAGVLGCVAGVLA
;
A
#
# COMPACT_ATOMS: atom_id res chain seq x y z
N MET A 1 -8.53 13.23 -58.96
CA MET A 1 -9.55 13.58 -57.94
C MET A 1 -8.80 13.94 -56.68
N CYS A 2 -8.79 15.25 -56.41
CA CYS A 2 -8.49 16.00 -55.18
C CYS A 2 -7.24 15.69 -54.34
N ASP A 3 -6.33 16.67 -54.39
CA ASP A 3 -5.48 17.15 -53.29
C ASP A 3 -6.25 17.39 -51.99
N ALA A 4 -5.59 17.15 -50.83
CA ALA A 4 -5.63 18.06 -49.66
C ALA A 4 -4.61 17.64 -48.57
N SER A 5 -3.60 18.50 -48.39
CA SER A 5 -2.95 18.92 -47.14
C SER A 5 -2.43 17.88 -46.12
N VAL A 6 -1.11 17.73 -46.13
CA VAL A 6 -0.27 17.52 -44.95
C VAL A 6 -0.39 18.76 -44.05
N ALA A 7 -1.01 18.63 -42.88
CA ALA A 7 -1.05 19.66 -41.85
C ALA A 7 -0.56 19.09 -40.51
N GLY A 8 0.46 19.75 -39.98
CA GLY A 8 1.23 19.54 -38.74
C GLY A 8 0.65 18.71 -37.60
N LEU A 9 1.36 17.63 -37.26
CA LEU A 9 1.60 17.27 -35.86
C LEU A 9 2.74 18.16 -35.36
N ALA A 10 2.39 19.39 -34.99
CA ALA A 10 3.24 20.20 -34.14
C ALA A 10 3.44 19.44 -32.84
N LEU A 11 4.70 19.29 -32.43
CA LEU A 11 5.09 18.96 -31.07
C LEU A 11 4.29 19.88 -30.13
N LEU A 12 3.27 19.33 -29.47
CA LEU A 12 2.68 19.97 -28.30
C LEU A 12 3.79 19.98 -27.25
N GLN A 13 4.54 21.09 -27.23
CA GLN A 13 5.25 21.52 -26.04
C GLN A 13 4.28 21.39 -24.87
N PRO A 14 4.69 20.82 -23.72
CA PRO A 14 3.84 20.81 -22.55
C PRO A 14 3.44 22.26 -22.30
N GLN A 15 2.15 22.56 -22.45
CA GLN A 15 1.63 23.82 -21.98
C GLN A 15 1.91 23.82 -20.48
N THR A 16 2.85 24.65 -20.05
CA THR A 16 3.00 25.03 -18.66
C THR A 16 1.68 25.68 -18.27
N GLU A 17 0.78 24.87 -17.71
CA GLU A 17 -0.36 25.38 -16.97
C GLU A 17 0.17 26.41 -15.96
N PRO A 18 -0.51 27.55 -15.78
CA PRO A 18 -0.12 28.53 -14.78
C PRO A 18 0.01 27.82 -13.44
N GLN A 19 1.20 27.89 -12.86
CA GLN A 19 1.49 27.32 -11.54
C GLN A 19 0.71 28.18 -10.53
N ASP A 20 -0.45 27.68 -10.13
CA ASP A 20 -1.21 28.27 -9.04
C ASP A 20 -0.47 27.94 -7.75
N ASP A 21 0.16 28.96 -7.16
CA ASP A 21 0.98 28.82 -5.96
C ASP A 21 0.12 28.63 -4.70
N ASP A 22 -1.19 28.90 -4.79
CA ASP A 22 -2.13 28.85 -3.66
C ASP A 22 -3.08 27.65 -3.71
N LEU A 23 -3.56 27.27 -2.53
CA LEU A 23 -4.59 26.25 -2.38
C LEU A 23 -5.96 26.82 -2.78
N LYS A 24 -6.67 26.09 -3.64
CA LYS A 24 -8.03 26.41 -4.08
C LYS A 24 -9.07 25.68 -3.26
N LEU A 25 -10.14 26.39 -2.94
CA LEU A 25 -11.35 25.84 -2.34
C LEU A 25 -12.50 26.05 -3.31
N GLU A 26 -13.25 24.99 -3.60
CA GLU A 26 -14.37 25.00 -4.54
C GLU A 26 -15.57 24.29 -3.91
N VAL A 27 -16.78 24.75 -4.26
CA VAL A 27 -18.04 24.18 -3.78
C VAL A 27 -18.91 23.88 -4.99
N HIS A 28 -18.95 22.60 -5.37
CA HIS A 28 -19.70 22.10 -6.53
C HIS A 28 -21.06 21.58 -6.08
N THR A 29 -22.10 21.95 -6.81
CA THR A 29 -23.48 21.58 -6.46
C THR A 29 -23.90 20.32 -7.21
N LEU A 30 -24.63 19.44 -6.52
CA LEU A 30 -25.10 18.17 -7.08
C LEU A 30 -26.62 18.06 -6.86
N PRO A 31 -27.45 18.90 -7.54
CA PRO A 31 -28.88 18.97 -7.26
C PRO A 31 -29.61 17.63 -7.47
N GLU A 32 -29.22 16.87 -8.50
CA GLU A 32 -29.81 15.57 -8.83
C GLU A 32 -29.54 14.48 -7.76
N GLN A 33 -28.51 14.67 -6.94
CA GLN A 33 -28.13 13.74 -5.87
C GLN A 33 -28.39 14.31 -4.48
N SER A 34 -29.07 15.46 -4.39
CA SER A 34 -29.31 16.20 -3.15
C SER A 34 -28.02 16.33 -2.34
N GLY A 35 -26.96 16.87 -2.96
CA GLY A 35 -25.67 17.00 -2.30
C GLY A 35 -24.79 18.15 -2.80
N VAL A 36 -23.68 18.36 -2.11
CA VAL A 36 -22.63 19.33 -2.42
C VAL A 36 -21.27 18.67 -2.26
N LEU A 37 -20.38 18.89 -3.23
CA LEU A 37 -18.98 18.48 -3.14
C LEU A 37 -18.11 19.70 -2.82
N VAL A 38 -17.45 19.68 -1.68
CA VAL A 38 -16.41 20.65 -1.33
C VAL A 38 -15.06 20.08 -1.76
N ARG A 39 -14.36 20.77 -2.65
CA ARG A 39 -13.08 20.36 -3.21
C ARG A 39 -11.97 21.29 -2.73
N ILE A 40 -10.95 20.70 -2.12
CA ILE A 40 -9.72 21.37 -1.68
C ILE A 40 -8.62 20.91 -2.62
N THR A 41 -8.11 21.82 -3.47
CA THR A 41 -7.09 21.53 -4.47
C THR A 41 -5.79 22.26 -4.09
N PRO A 42 -4.79 21.54 -3.55
CA PRO A 42 -3.49 22.14 -3.27
C PRO A 42 -2.68 22.37 -4.55
N PRO A 43 -1.64 23.21 -4.52
CA PRO A 43 -0.70 23.36 -5.62
C PRO A 43 -0.14 22.01 -6.07
N ARG A 44 0.07 21.84 -7.38
CA ARG A 44 0.57 20.56 -7.93
C ARG A 44 2.00 20.25 -7.51
N ALA A 45 2.83 21.28 -7.40
CA ALA A 45 4.24 21.19 -7.07
C ALA A 45 4.67 22.45 -6.30
N PRO A 46 5.72 22.37 -5.48
CA PRO A 46 6.27 23.54 -4.79
C PRO A 46 6.79 24.59 -5.79
N SER A 47 6.68 25.88 -5.43
CA SER A 47 7.15 27.01 -6.25
C SER A 47 8.68 27.01 -6.44
N SER A 48 9.42 26.32 -5.58
CA SER A 48 10.86 26.10 -5.71
C SER A 48 11.19 24.60 -5.70
N PRO A 49 12.26 24.16 -6.39
CA PRO A 49 12.66 22.76 -6.40
C PRO A 49 13.03 22.29 -4.99
N LEU A 50 12.28 21.31 -4.47
CA LEU A 50 12.56 20.66 -3.19
C LEU A 50 12.89 19.18 -3.42
N ASN A 51 13.73 18.63 -2.56
CA ASN A 51 13.92 17.17 -2.48
C ASN A 51 12.69 16.54 -1.86
N HIS A 52 12.36 17.00 -0.66
CA HIS A 52 11.15 16.74 0.09
C HIS A 52 10.90 17.90 1.05
N VAL A 53 9.74 17.91 1.68
CA VAL A 53 9.37 18.84 2.75
C VAL A 53 10.03 18.39 4.06
N PRO A 54 10.79 19.25 4.75
CA PRO A 54 11.45 18.90 6.01
C PRO A 54 10.45 18.44 7.10
N CYS A 55 10.79 17.35 7.79
CA CYS A 55 9.92 16.69 8.75
C CYS A 55 10.59 16.55 10.13
N ASP A 56 9.77 16.62 11.19
CA ASP A 56 10.14 16.22 12.54
C ASP A 56 9.43 14.92 12.89
N ILE A 57 10.15 13.81 12.80
CA ILE A 57 9.59 12.48 13.03
C ILE A 57 10.02 11.99 14.40
N VAL A 58 9.05 11.57 15.22
CA VAL A 58 9.33 10.82 16.45
C VAL A 58 8.84 9.39 16.28
N LEU A 59 9.76 8.42 16.36
CA LEU A 59 9.43 7.00 16.36
C LEU A 59 9.18 6.55 17.80
N SER A 60 7.97 6.10 18.09
CA SER A 60 7.60 5.44 19.34
C SER A 60 7.49 3.94 19.08
N ILE A 61 8.54 3.20 19.47
CA ILE A 61 8.73 1.79 19.14
C ILE A 61 8.35 0.91 20.33
N ASP A 62 7.39 0.03 20.10
CA ASP A 62 7.06 -1.04 21.03
C ASP A 62 8.22 -2.05 21.07
N VAL A 63 8.73 -2.33 22.27
CA VAL A 63 9.73 -3.38 22.50
C VAL A 63 9.19 -4.43 23.47
N SER A 64 7.87 -4.56 23.59
CA SER A 64 7.22 -5.54 24.47
C SER A 64 7.44 -6.98 24.02
N GLY A 65 7.16 -7.92 24.93
CA GLY A 65 7.39 -9.35 24.75
C GLY A 65 6.75 -9.93 23.49
N SER A 66 5.60 -9.37 23.07
CA SER A 66 4.92 -9.81 21.86
C SER A 66 5.74 -9.58 20.59
N MET A 67 6.58 -8.54 20.57
CA MET A 67 7.41 -8.18 19.41
C MET A 67 8.46 -9.26 19.08
N SER A 68 8.66 -10.26 19.95
CA SER A 68 9.50 -11.45 19.67
C SER A 68 8.78 -12.55 18.88
N LYS A 69 7.49 -12.40 18.58
CA LYS A 69 6.73 -13.36 17.75
C LYS A 69 7.32 -13.41 16.34
N ALA A 70 7.14 -14.56 15.68
CA ALA A 70 7.55 -14.70 14.28
C ALA A 70 6.75 -13.72 13.44
N ALA A 71 7.46 -13.02 12.56
CA ALA A 71 6.84 -12.32 11.47
C ALA A 71 6.58 -13.34 10.35
N GLU A 72 5.44 -14.03 10.47
CA GLU A 72 5.00 -15.08 9.56
C GLU A 72 4.47 -14.45 8.26
N ILE A 73 4.87 -15.01 7.12
CA ILE A 73 4.30 -14.64 5.83
C ILE A 73 3.05 -15.52 5.63
N PRO A 74 1.86 -14.94 5.39
CA PRO A 74 0.67 -15.74 5.15
C PRO A 74 0.83 -16.59 3.88
N THR A 75 0.79 -17.91 4.06
CA THR A 75 0.68 -18.87 2.97
C THR A 75 -0.78 -19.15 2.59
N ALA A 76 -1.01 -19.57 1.34
CA ALA A 76 -2.34 -19.97 0.87
C ALA A 76 -2.82 -21.19 1.67
N LYS A 77 -4.15 -21.41 1.75
CA LYS A 77 -4.74 -22.52 2.51
C LYS A 77 -4.13 -23.86 2.05
N GLY A 78 -3.36 -24.50 2.94
CA GLY A 78 -2.79 -25.84 2.72
C GLY A 78 -1.26 -25.91 2.73
N GLU A 79 -0.54 -24.77 2.76
CA GLU A 79 0.93 -24.75 2.73
C GLU A 79 1.55 -24.36 4.08
N ASP A 80 2.70 -24.96 4.41
CA ASP A 80 3.49 -24.64 5.60
C ASP A 80 3.90 -23.16 5.64
N VAL A 81 3.75 -22.52 6.81
CA VAL A 81 4.13 -21.12 7.04
C VAL A 81 5.64 -20.96 6.83
N GLU A 82 6.06 -20.13 5.87
CA GLU A 82 7.48 -19.81 5.66
C GLU A 82 8.06 -19.13 6.91
N ARG A 83 8.91 -19.87 7.64
CA ARG A 83 9.59 -19.38 8.85
C ARG A 83 10.85 -18.62 8.45
N THR A 84 10.71 -17.32 8.24
CA THR A 84 11.84 -16.40 7.91
C THR A 84 12.88 -16.28 9.03
N GLY A 85 12.59 -16.77 10.23
CA GLY A 85 13.41 -16.56 11.43
C GLY A 85 13.35 -15.13 11.98
N LEU A 86 12.63 -14.22 11.30
CA LEU A 86 12.48 -12.83 11.70
C LEU A 86 11.42 -12.69 12.80
N THR A 87 11.70 -11.80 13.75
CA THR A 87 10.72 -11.31 14.72
C THR A 87 10.01 -10.07 14.19
N ILE A 88 8.86 -9.74 14.77
CA ILE A 88 8.19 -8.46 14.50
C ILE A 88 9.12 -7.27 14.86
N LEU A 89 9.94 -7.41 15.92
CA LEU A 89 10.96 -6.41 16.25
C LEU A 89 12.04 -6.28 15.17
N ASP A 90 12.49 -7.38 14.54
CA ASP A 90 13.46 -7.33 13.44
C ASP A 90 12.91 -6.53 12.26
N VAL A 91 11.64 -6.78 11.94
CA VAL A 91 10.90 -6.06 10.89
C VAL A 91 10.76 -4.58 11.23
N THR A 92 10.42 -4.28 12.49
CA THR A 92 10.26 -2.91 12.99
C THR A 92 11.57 -2.14 12.96
N ARG A 93 12.69 -2.78 13.33
CA ARG A 93 14.03 -2.19 13.23
C ARG A 93 14.39 -1.84 11.78
N HIS A 94 14.09 -2.75 10.85
CA HIS A 94 14.34 -2.52 9.42
C HIS A 94 13.50 -1.36 8.86
N ALA A 95 12.22 -1.28 9.24
CA ALA A 95 11.35 -0.16 8.91
C ALA A 95 11.92 1.17 9.44
N ALA A 96 12.33 1.21 10.71
CA ALA A 96 12.93 2.40 11.33
C ALA A 96 14.23 2.82 10.63
N GLN A 97 15.06 1.87 10.20
CA GLN A 97 16.28 2.16 9.43
C GLN A 97 15.98 2.77 8.06
N THR A 98 14.94 2.29 7.39
CA THR A 98 14.47 2.86 6.10
C THR A 98 14.10 4.33 6.26
N ILE A 99 13.40 4.66 7.34
CA ILE A 99 13.09 6.06 7.68
C ILE A 99 14.39 6.83 7.92
N ILE A 100 15.33 6.32 8.73
CA ILE A 100 16.58 7.04 9.03
C ILE A 100 17.41 7.32 7.77
N GLU A 101 17.50 6.36 6.85
CA GLU A 101 18.30 6.52 5.63
C GLU A 101 17.74 7.60 4.69
N THR A 102 16.43 7.78 4.67
CA THR A 102 15.73 8.67 3.73
C THR A 102 15.58 10.11 4.22
N LEU A 103 15.83 10.35 5.50
CA LEU A 103 15.89 11.70 6.07
C LEU A 103 17.20 12.41 5.72
N ASP A 104 17.25 13.73 5.77
CA ASP A 104 18.48 14.51 5.55
C ASP A 104 18.78 15.47 6.72
N ALA A 105 19.78 16.34 6.57
CA ALA A 105 20.19 17.25 7.63
C ALA A 105 19.14 18.33 7.99
N ASN A 106 18.11 18.54 7.16
CA ASN A 106 16.99 19.44 7.43
C ASN A 106 15.87 18.74 8.22
N ASP A 107 15.80 17.41 8.16
CA ASP A 107 14.87 16.62 8.96
C ASP A 107 15.40 16.37 10.36
N ARG A 108 14.49 16.21 11.33
CA ARG A 108 14.85 15.81 12.69
C ARG A 108 14.17 14.50 13.07
N LEU A 109 14.90 13.64 13.77
CA LEU A 109 14.39 12.35 14.25
C LEU A 109 14.54 12.24 15.77
N GLY A 110 13.46 11.83 16.44
CA GLY A 110 13.45 11.38 17.83
C GLY A 110 13.10 9.90 17.92
N ILE A 111 13.63 9.20 18.92
CA ILE A 111 13.35 7.77 19.14
C ILE A 111 12.98 7.57 20.61
N VAL A 112 11.77 7.06 20.82
CA VAL A 112 11.22 6.60 22.10
C VAL A 112 10.96 5.11 22.00
N VAL A 113 11.32 4.38 23.03
CA VAL A 113 10.99 2.96 23.16
C VAL A 113 10.05 2.77 24.32
N PHE A 114 9.11 1.84 24.22
CA PHE A 114 8.20 1.55 25.33
C PHE A 114 7.99 0.06 25.52
N SER A 115 7.91 -0.33 26.79
CA SER A 115 7.45 -1.62 27.27
C SER A 115 6.60 -1.40 28.52
N THR A 116 7.05 -1.79 29.71
CA THR A 116 6.41 -1.41 30.99
C THR A 116 6.57 0.09 31.26
N GLN A 117 7.76 0.62 30.95
CA GLN A 117 8.09 2.04 30.98
C GLN A 117 8.43 2.52 29.56
N ALA A 118 8.34 3.82 29.32
CA ALA A 118 8.80 4.44 28.08
C ALA A 118 10.09 5.21 28.33
N ASP A 119 11.04 5.16 27.41
CA ASP A 119 12.36 5.80 27.50
C ASP A 119 12.73 6.53 26.22
N ILE A 120 13.36 7.71 26.36
CA ILE A 120 13.87 8.49 25.22
C ILE A 120 15.28 7.99 24.93
N ILE A 121 15.44 7.35 23.78
CA ILE A 121 16.72 6.81 23.31
C ILE A 121 17.48 7.87 22.52
N THR A 122 16.77 8.68 21.74
CA THR A 122 17.31 9.81 20.99
C THR A 122 16.33 10.97 21.07
N ARG A 123 16.80 12.14 21.51
CA ARG A 123 16.02 13.38 21.39
C ARG A 123 15.92 13.81 19.92
N LEU A 124 15.03 14.73 19.62
CA LEU A 124 14.83 15.25 18.26
C LEU A 124 16.12 15.93 17.77
N LEU A 125 16.84 15.29 16.84
CA LEU A 125 18.13 15.76 16.32
C LEU A 125 18.12 15.81 14.79
N PRO A 126 18.82 16.76 14.14
CA PRO A 126 19.00 16.78 12.69
C PRO A 126 19.64 15.49 12.17
N MET A 127 19.17 14.92 11.07
CA MET A 127 19.72 13.67 10.50
C MET A 127 20.97 13.89 9.65
N SER A 128 22.00 14.46 10.28
CA SER A 128 23.37 14.48 9.73
C SER A 128 23.93 13.05 9.60
N PRO A 129 24.95 12.81 8.77
CA PRO A 129 25.57 11.48 8.62
C PRO A 129 25.99 10.84 9.96
N GLU A 130 26.50 11.65 10.89
CA GLU A 130 26.91 11.21 12.23
C GLU A 130 25.69 10.80 13.07
N ASN A 131 24.63 11.63 13.08
CA ASN A 131 23.42 11.37 13.83
C ASN A 131 22.63 10.17 13.28
N LYS A 132 22.61 9.98 11.96
CA LYS A 132 22.05 8.78 11.32
C LYS A 132 22.76 7.53 11.81
N THR A 133 24.09 7.52 11.74
CA THR A 133 24.91 6.38 12.19
C THR A 133 24.64 6.06 13.67
N ALA A 134 24.55 7.09 14.53
CA ALA A 134 24.24 6.92 15.94
C ALA A 134 22.81 6.41 16.17
N ALA A 135 21.82 6.89 15.41
CA ALA A 135 20.44 6.44 15.48
C ALA A 135 20.29 4.97 15.05
N ILE A 136 20.93 4.57 13.95
CA ILE A 136 20.94 3.18 13.45
C ILE A 136 21.57 2.24 14.48
N ALA A 137 22.69 2.64 15.10
CA ALA A 137 23.33 1.86 16.16
C ALA A 137 22.40 1.64 17.36
N LYS A 138 21.65 2.67 17.77
CA LYS A 138 20.66 2.58 18.85
C LYS A 138 19.47 1.70 18.48
N ILE A 139 18.96 1.80 17.24
CA ILE A 139 17.91 0.92 16.71
C ILE A 139 18.38 -0.53 16.73
N ASN A 140 19.61 -0.82 16.27
CA ASN A 140 20.17 -2.18 16.28
C ASN A 140 20.35 -2.75 17.70
N ALA A 141 20.54 -1.90 18.71
CA ALA A 141 20.70 -2.32 20.09
C ALA A 141 19.37 -2.63 20.81
N LEU A 142 18.22 -2.41 20.17
CA LEU A 142 16.91 -2.64 20.77
C LEU A 142 16.69 -4.11 21.11
N LYS A 143 16.23 -4.35 22.34
CA LYS A 143 15.92 -5.68 22.86
C LYS A 143 14.49 -5.72 23.36
N VAL A 144 13.90 -6.90 23.26
CA VAL A 144 12.58 -7.18 23.80
C VAL A 144 12.60 -7.08 25.32
N ALA A 145 11.57 -6.46 25.87
CA ALA A 145 11.28 -6.27 27.29
C ALA A 145 9.84 -6.77 27.56
N ASN A 146 9.27 -6.44 28.72
CA ASN A 146 8.02 -7.05 29.19
C ASN A 146 6.75 -6.40 28.61
N SER A 147 5.86 -5.87 29.46
CA SER A 147 4.49 -5.44 29.12
C SER A 147 4.39 -4.33 28.05
N THR A 148 3.17 -3.92 27.70
CA THR A 148 2.92 -2.90 26.65
C THR A 148 2.19 -1.68 27.24
N ASN A 149 2.94 -0.59 27.49
CA ASN A 149 2.45 0.70 27.99
C ASN A 149 2.42 1.76 26.89
N LEU A 150 1.44 1.62 25.99
CA LEU A 150 1.24 2.49 24.84
C LEU A 150 1.04 3.96 25.24
N TRP A 151 0.27 4.22 26.30
CA TRP A 151 0.00 5.60 26.76
C TRP A 151 1.29 6.34 27.13
N HIS A 152 2.17 5.70 27.89
CA HIS A 152 3.44 6.31 28.28
C HIS A 152 4.35 6.55 27.06
N GLY A 153 4.38 5.60 26.11
CA GLY A 153 5.10 5.76 24.84
C GLY A 153 4.62 6.95 24.01
N ILE A 154 3.30 7.18 23.93
CA ILE A 154 2.72 8.32 23.22
C ILE A 154 3.07 9.64 23.93
N MET A 155 2.82 9.74 25.24
CA MET A 155 3.07 11.00 25.98
C MET A 155 4.54 11.40 25.95
N LYS A 156 5.46 10.44 26.12
CA LYS A 156 6.91 10.70 26.08
C LYS A 156 7.41 11.01 24.66
N GLY A 157 6.72 10.50 23.64
CA GLY A 157 6.94 10.90 22.25
C GLY A 157 6.50 12.33 21.99
N LEU A 158 5.31 12.72 22.47
CA LEU A 158 4.78 14.08 22.32
C LEU A 158 5.65 15.12 23.04
N SER A 159 6.19 14.81 24.23
CA SER A 159 7.05 15.75 24.96
C SER A 159 8.33 16.13 24.20
N LEU A 160 8.79 15.31 23.24
CA LEU A 160 9.96 15.66 22.41
C LEU A 160 9.71 16.84 21.46
N PHE A 161 8.45 17.14 21.15
CA PHE A 161 8.08 18.29 20.33
C PHE A 161 7.96 19.58 21.16
N GLU A 162 7.71 19.46 22.47
CA GLU A 162 7.64 20.60 23.41
C GLU A 162 9.02 21.20 23.68
N ASP A 163 10.05 20.36 23.75
CA ASP A 163 11.45 20.73 24.06
C ASP A 163 12.20 21.39 22.89
N SER A 164 11.61 21.42 21.68
CA SER A 164 12.33 21.82 20.46
C SER A 164 12.08 23.29 20.10
N ASP A 165 13.15 24.03 19.79
CA ASP A 165 13.04 25.29 19.05
C ASP A 165 12.17 25.01 17.82
N ARG A 166 11.03 25.70 17.74
CA ARG A 166 9.96 25.44 16.77
C ARG A 166 10.52 25.62 15.35
N SER A 167 11.00 24.55 14.74
CA SER A 167 11.34 24.51 13.32
C SER A 167 10.04 24.61 12.51
N ASN A 168 10.13 25.03 11.25
CA ASN A 168 8.99 25.00 10.32
C ASN A 168 8.69 23.59 9.78
N ASN A 169 9.37 22.55 10.29
CA ASN A 169 9.24 21.17 9.82
C ASN A 169 7.86 20.59 10.14
N VAL A 170 7.38 19.64 9.35
CA VAL A 170 6.09 18.98 9.58
C VAL A 170 6.23 17.95 10.72
N PRO A 171 5.52 18.09 11.86
CA PRO A 171 5.65 17.17 12.98
C PRO A 171 4.81 15.91 12.78
N ALA A 172 5.36 14.75 13.13
CA ALA A 172 4.64 13.48 13.12
C ALA A 172 5.15 12.52 14.20
N LEU A 173 4.24 11.99 15.01
CA LEU A 173 4.52 10.87 15.91
C LEU A 173 4.13 9.57 15.23
N MET A 174 5.08 8.66 15.03
CA MET A 174 4.84 7.34 14.44
C MET A 174 4.93 6.26 15.53
N VAL A 175 3.81 5.61 15.81
CA VAL A 175 3.69 4.56 16.82
C VAL A 175 3.76 3.20 16.13
N LEU A 176 4.76 2.40 16.47
CA LEU A 176 5.01 1.07 15.92
C LEU A 176 4.72 0.02 16.99
N THR A 177 3.64 -0.76 16.85
CA THR A 177 3.22 -1.73 17.89
C THR A 177 2.54 -2.97 17.31
N ASP A 178 2.77 -4.12 17.96
CA ASP A 178 2.10 -5.39 17.66
C ASP A 178 1.05 -5.77 18.73
N GLY A 179 0.84 -4.88 19.70
CA GLY A 179 0.29 -5.22 20.99
C GLY A 179 -1.12 -4.68 21.25
N GLN A 180 -1.79 -5.36 22.19
CA GLN A 180 -2.93 -4.82 22.91
C GLN A 180 -2.39 -4.13 24.17
N PRO A 181 -2.56 -2.81 24.35
CA PRO A 181 -2.10 -2.15 25.57
C PRO A 181 -2.76 -2.79 26.79
N ASN A 182 -1.92 -3.30 27.69
CA ASN A 182 -2.31 -4.12 28.84
C ASN A 182 -1.82 -3.54 30.17
N HIS A 183 -1.06 -2.43 30.14
CA HIS A 183 -0.49 -1.80 31.31
C HIS A 183 -0.74 -0.28 31.32
N MET A 184 -1.19 0.25 32.46
CA MET A 184 -1.43 1.69 32.71
C MET A 184 -2.32 2.38 31.67
N CYS A 185 -3.30 1.65 31.13
CA CYS A 185 -4.30 2.21 30.22
C CYS A 185 -5.12 3.32 30.92
N PRO A 186 -5.36 4.47 30.26
CA PRO A 186 -6.21 5.52 30.81
C PRO A 186 -7.59 4.98 31.20
N PRO A 187 -8.06 5.19 32.45
CA PRO A 187 -9.39 4.73 32.89
C PRO A 187 -10.54 5.25 32.02
N GLN A 188 -10.40 6.47 31.48
CA GLN A 188 -11.37 7.15 30.62
C GLN A 188 -11.24 6.81 29.12
N GLY A 189 -10.31 5.93 28.74
CA GLY A 189 -9.97 5.65 27.33
C GLY A 189 -8.93 6.60 26.74
N TYR A 190 -8.25 6.15 25.68
CA TYR A 190 -7.18 6.90 25.00
C TYR A 190 -7.75 8.12 24.27
N VAL A 191 -8.82 7.93 23.50
CA VAL A 191 -9.47 8.96 22.68
C VAL A 191 -9.88 10.17 23.52
N THR A 192 -10.64 9.93 24.59
CA THR A 192 -11.09 10.98 25.51
C THR A 192 -9.93 11.78 26.12
N LYS A 193 -8.83 11.10 26.45
CA LYS A 193 -7.69 11.72 27.11
C LYS A 193 -6.81 12.50 26.14
N LEU A 194 -6.59 11.99 24.92
CA LEU A 194 -5.88 12.72 23.85
C LEU A 194 -6.62 14.00 23.48
N TRP A 195 -7.95 13.91 23.36
CA TRP A 195 -8.79 15.06 23.07
C TRP A 195 -8.71 16.12 24.18
N LYS A 196 -8.86 15.73 25.45
CA LYS A 196 -8.74 16.65 26.59
C LYS A 196 -7.37 17.30 26.73
N ASN A 197 -6.32 16.65 26.22
CA ASN A 197 -4.97 17.18 26.22
C ASN A 197 -4.68 18.07 25.01
N GLU A 198 -5.67 18.32 24.13
CA GLU A 198 -5.55 19.18 22.95
C GLU A 198 -4.34 18.84 22.07
N VAL A 199 -4.08 17.54 21.90
CA VAL A 199 -2.94 17.06 21.10
C VAL A 199 -3.11 17.51 19.66
N SER A 200 -2.25 18.40 19.20
CA SER A 200 -2.26 19.00 17.86
C SER A 200 -1.29 18.33 16.88
N ILE A 201 -0.51 17.36 17.36
CA ILE A 201 0.49 16.64 16.57
C ILE A 201 -0.14 15.36 16.01
N PRO A 202 -0.09 15.13 14.68
CA PRO A 202 -0.59 13.90 14.08
C PRO A 202 0.10 12.66 14.63
N ILE A 203 -0.71 11.68 15.09
CA ILE A 203 -0.23 10.37 15.55
C ILE A 203 -0.56 9.33 14.49
N HIS A 204 0.46 8.82 13.80
CA HIS A 204 0.34 7.71 12.87
C HIS A 204 0.54 6.40 13.63
N THR A 205 -0.35 5.42 13.42
CA THR A 205 -0.31 4.13 14.13
C THR A 205 -0.10 2.99 13.14
N PHE A 206 0.95 2.20 13.37
CA PHE A 206 1.33 1.05 12.57
C PHE A 206 1.16 -0.22 13.40
N GLY A 207 0.16 -1.02 13.03
CA GLY A 207 -0.17 -2.27 13.71
C GLY A 207 0.48 -3.46 13.01
N PHE A 208 1.39 -4.16 13.69
CA PHE A 208 2.10 -5.33 13.16
C PHE A 208 1.43 -6.64 13.56
N GLY A 209 1.23 -7.53 12.58
CA GLY A 209 0.69 -8.87 12.80
C GLY A 209 -0.79 -8.89 13.23
N TYR A 210 -1.31 -10.07 13.55
CA TYR A 210 -2.75 -10.32 13.68
C TYR A 210 -3.33 -10.17 15.10
N GLN A 211 -2.51 -9.77 16.09
CA GLN A 211 -2.92 -9.69 17.50
C GLN A 211 -2.98 -8.25 18.03
N ILE A 212 -3.45 -7.34 17.19
CA ILE A 212 -3.51 -5.89 17.47
C ILE A 212 -4.92 -5.41 17.80
N ARG A 213 -5.02 -4.37 18.65
CA ARG A 213 -6.29 -3.64 18.85
C ARG A 213 -6.47 -2.56 17.77
N SER A 214 -6.72 -2.98 16.52
CA SER A 214 -6.88 -2.05 15.38
C SER A 214 -7.89 -0.96 15.61
N GLY A 215 -9.00 -1.26 16.29
CA GLY A 215 -10.00 -0.26 16.60
C GLY A 215 -9.46 0.89 17.48
N LEU A 216 -8.64 0.57 18.47
CA LEU A 216 -7.96 1.57 19.30
C LEU A 216 -6.92 2.37 18.50
N LEU A 217 -6.08 1.68 17.72
CA LEU A 217 -5.04 2.32 16.90
C LEU A 217 -5.65 3.26 15.85
N LYS A 218 -6.74 2.83 15.21
CA LYS A 218 -7.54 3.64 14.29
C LYS A 218 -8.10 4.87 14.99
N SER A 219 -8.69 4.73 16.18
CA SER A 219 -9.25 5.87 16.91
C SER A 219 -8.20 6.88 17.37
N ILE A 220 -7.00 6.43 17.77
CA ILE A 220 -5.88 7.32 18.12
C ILE A 220 -5.40 8.10 16.89
N ALA A 221 -5.28 7.45 15.74
CA ALA A 221 -4.90 8.12 14.50
C ALA A 221 -5.97 9.11 14.05
N GLU A 222 -7.24 8.68 14.03
CA GLU A 222 -8.37 9.50 13.58
C GLU A 222 -8.54 10.76 14.45
N ILE A 223 -8.43 10.66 15.77
CA ILE A 223 -8.63 11.80 16.68
C ILE A 223 -7.54 12.88 16.58
N THR A 224 -6.34 12.49 16.15
CA THR A 224 -5.18 13.39 16.05
C THR A 224 -4.89 13.84 14.62
N GLY A 225 -5.70 13.41 13.64
CA GLY A 225 -5.45 13.70 12.22
C GLY A 225 -4.30 12.89 11.59
N GLY A 226 -3.89 11.79 12.23
CA GLY A 226 -2.91 10.85 11.71
C GLY A 226 -3.55 9.70 10.90
N ASN A 227 -2.70 8.76 10.46
CA ASN A 227 -3.12 7.61 9.66
C ASN A 227 -2.90 6.29 10.42
N TYR A 228 -3.87 5.38 10.32
CA TYR A 228 -3.71 3.99 10.75
C TYR A 228 -3.35 3.10 9.57
N ALA A 229 -2.33 2.27 9.75
CA ALA A 229 -1.94 1.27 8.78
C ALA A 229 -1.78 -0.11 9.42
N PHE A 230 -2.25 -1.13 8.71
CA PHE A 230 -2.13 -2.53 9.09
C PHE A 230 -1.01 -3.21 8.30
N ILE A 231 -0.09 -3.85 9.01
CA ILE A 231 1.06 -4.55 8.43
C ILE A 231 0.94 -6.04 8.80
N PRO A 232 0.35 -6.87 7.92
CA PRO A 232 0.13 -8.29 8.20
C PRO A 232 1.43 -9.10 8.25
N ASP A 233 2.41 -8.73 7.43
CA ASP A 233 3.63 -9.49 7.20
C ASP A 233 4.82 -8.60 6.82
N PRO A 234 6.06 -9.12 6.89
CA PRO A 234 7.27 -8.36 6.54
C PRO A 234 7.27 -7.73 5.14
N GLY A 235 6.59 -8.33 4.16
CA GLY A 235 6.58 -7.86 2.78
C GLY A 235 5.81 -6.57 2.59
N MET A 236 4.77 -6.37 3.39
CA MET A 236 3.97 -5.15 3.39
C MET A 236 4.64 -3.96 4.09
N VAL A 237 5.75 -4.18 4.81
CA VAL A 237 6.39 -3.15 5.64
C VAL A 237 6.97 -2.05 4.78
N GLY A 238 7.79 -2.41 3.77
CA GLY A 238 8.39 -1.43 2.86
C GLY A 238 7.31 -0.57 2.23
N THR A 239 6.34 -1.22 1.58
CA THR A 239 5.21 -0.56 0.94
C THR A 239 4.46 0.40 1.87
N VAL A 240 4.06 -0.03 3.07
CA VAL A 240 3.24 0.81 3.96
C VAL A 240 4.03 1.99 4.54
N PHE A 241 5.28 1.77 4.94
CA PHE A 241 6.11 2.84 5.52
C PHE A 241 6.58 3.85 4.47
N VAL A 242 6.99 3.37 3.28
CA VAL A 242 7.37 4.24 2.15
C VAL A 242 6.22 5.20 1.85
N HIS A 243 4.99 4.71 1.71
CA HIS A 243 3.85 5.59 1.44
C HIS A 243 3.55 6.55 2.60
N ALA A 244 3.64 6.10 3.85
CA ALA A 244 3.38 6.95 5.00
C ALA A 244 4.38 8.12 5.09
N VAL A 245 5.67 7.85 4.90
CA VAL A 245 6.72 8.88 4.92
C VAL A 245 6.65 9.76 3.67
N ALA A 246 6.41 9.20 2.48
CA ALA A 246 6.27 9.98 1.25
C ALA A 246 5.11 10.97 1.32
N ASN A 247 3.99 10.57 1.93
CA ASN A 247 2.87 11.47 2.19
C ASN A 247 3.24 12.58 3.19
N LEU A 248 4.03 12.28 4.22
CA LEU A 248 4.49 13.30 5.16
C LEU A 248 5.44 14.30 4.47
N GLN A 249 6.43 13.78 3.76
CA GLN A 249 7.45 14.49 2.99
C GLN A 249 6.92 15.29 1.79
N SER A 250 5.64 15.14 1.44
CA SER A 250 4.97 15.90 0.37
C SER A 250 3.87 16.84 0.89
N THR A 251 3.85 17.12 2.21
CA THR A 251 2.84 18.00 2.85
C THR A 251 2.98 19.45 2.38
N PHE A 252 1.92 20.02 1.83
CA PHE A 252 1.84 21.45 1.49
C PHE A 252 1.40 22.28 2.70
N CYS A 253 0.28 21.90 3.33
CA CYS A 253 -0.24 22.61 4.49
C CYS A 253 -0.66 21.65 5.61
N SER A 254 -0.68 22.17 6.84
CA SER A 254 -1.03 21.44 8.05
C SER A 254 -2.20 22.11 8.78
N GLN A 255 -2.80 21.36 9.72
CA GLN A 255 -3.91 21.82 10.57
C GLN A 255 -5.12 22.37 9.78
N ALA A 256 -5.33 21.89 8.55
CA ALA A 256 -6.42 22.36 7.71
C ALA A 256 -7.78 22.02 8.35
N THR A 257 -8.61 23.04 8.54
CA THR A 257 -9.92 22.96 9.18
C THR A 257 -10.96 23.63 8.29
N LEU A 258 -11.94 22.84 7.86
CA LEU A 258 -13.00 23.25 6.94
C LEU A 258 -14.28 23.53 7.73
N THR A 259 -14.80 24.74 7.61
CA THR A 259 -16.14 25.09 8.13
C THR A 259 -17.10 25.23 6.96
N VAL A 260 -18.23 24.54 7.03
CA VAL A 260 -19.29 24.61 6.02
C VAL A 260 -20.57 25.14 6.66
N ASN A 261 -21.16 26.15 6.05
CA ASN A 261 -22.38 26.82 6.48
C ASN A 261 -23.42 26.77 5.35
N ALA A 262 -24.64 26.38 5.65
CA ALA A 262 -25.76 26.41 4.71
C ALA A 262 -26.75 27.54 5.03
N SER A 263 -27.42 28.05 3.99
CA SER A 263 -28.50 29.02 4.14
C SER A 263 -29.69 28.46 4.91
N ASP A 264 -30.47 29.38 5.49
CA ASP A 264 -31.55 29.06 6.43
C ASP A 264 -32.58 28.06 5.91
N GLY A 265 -32.72 26.91 6.56
CA GLY A 265 -33.66 25.86 6.15
C GLY A 265 -33.07 24.78 5.23
N LEU A 266 -31.78 24.81 4.94
CA LEU A 266 -31.05 23.73 4.29
C LEU A 266 -30.24 22.96 5.35
N LYS A 267 -30.52 21.67 5.51
CA LYS A 267 -29.79 20.78 6.41
C LYS A 267 -28.65 20.10 5.67
N LEU A 268 -27.46 20.15 6.26
CA LEU A 268 -26.31 19.41 5.78
C LEU A 268 -26.12 18.15 6.62
N SER A 269 -25.80 17.05 5.95
CA SER A 269 -25.34 15.83 6.62
C SER A 269 -24.16 15.22 5.88
N GLU A 270 -23.35 14.47 6.62
CA GLU A 270 -22.10 13.91 6.14
C GLU A 270 -22.35 12.54 5.49
N ARG A 271 -21.78 12.29 4.30
CA ARG A 271 -22.04 11.06 3.51
C ARG A 271 -20.92 10.02 3.58
N ALA A 272 -19.68 10.42 3.85
CA ALA A 272 -18.47 9.57 3.73
C ALA A 272 -17.82 9.17 5.07
N GLY A 273 -18.44 9.45 6.21
CA GLY A 273 -17.93 9.20 7.55
C GLY A 273 -16.91 10.21 8.13
N TRP A 274 -16.64 11.37 7.52
CA TRP A 274 -15.75 12.40 8.08
C TRP A 274 -16.17 12.79 9.50
N GLN A 275 -15.25 12.70 10.46
CA GLN A 275 -15.54 13.08 11.84
C GLN A 275 -15.61 14.59 12.00
N LEU A 276 -16.71 15.04 12.60
CA LEU A 276 -16.75 16.31 13.32
C LEU A 276 -15.85 16.21 14.55
N GLN A 277 -15.36 17.34 15.03
CA GLN A 277 -14.59 17.36 16.28
C GLN A 277 -15.37 16.68 17.43
N PRO A 278 -14.69 15.98 18.35
CA PRO A 278 -15.36 15.30 19.46
C PRO A 278 -16.24 16.24 20.29
N GLY A 279 -17.49 15.84 20.52
CA GLY A 279 -18.49 16.68 21.18
C GLY A 279 -19.23 17.63 20.24
N GLN A 280 -18.81 17.76 18.99
CA GLN A 280 -19.60 18.41 17.94
C GLN A 280 -20.53 17.41 17.26
N LYS A 281 -21.78 17.84 17.09
CA LYS A 281 -22.72 17.29 16.12
C LYS A 281 -22.85 18.34 15.02
N TRP A 282 -23.41 17.96 13.87
CA TRP A 282 -23.98 18.96 12.96
C TRP A 282 -24.90 19.83 13.82
N ARG A 283 -24.53 21.09 14.01
CA ARG A 283 -25.25 21.96 14.93
C ARG A 283 -26.49 22.43 14.19
N ASP A 284 -27.64 21.94 14.64
CA ASP A 284 -28.87 22.73 14.64
C ASP A 284 -28.77 23.60 15.92
N ASP A 285 -28.28 24.85 15.81
CA ASP A 285 -27.98 25.71 16.97
C ASP A 285 -29.28 26.17 17.66
N PHE A 286 -29.95 25.28 18.41
CA PHE A 286 -31.14 25.56 19.21
C PHE A 286 -30.76 25.78 20.67
N THR A 287 -30.10 26.90 20.97
CA THR A 287 -30.10 27.45 22.33
C THR A 287 -30.56 28.91 22.32
N ARG A 288 -31.85 29.07 22.67
CA ARG A 288 -32.54 30.27 23.19
C ARG A 288 -32.68 31.55 22.35
N GLU A 289 -32.07 31.68 21.17
CA GLU A 289 -32.46 32.72 20.18
C GLU A 289 -32.47 32.13 18.74
N PRO A 290 -33.35 32.57 17.83
CA PRO A 290 -33.56 31.90 16.54
C PRO A 290 -32.45 32.27 15.54
N ALA A 291 -31.35 31.53 15.55
CA ALA A 291 -30.42 31.46 14.42
C ALA A 291 -30.81 30.29 13.50
N ARG A 292 -30.88 30.53 12.19
CA ARG A 292 -31.67 29.75 11.22
C ARG A 292 -30.83 28.84 10.28
N SER A 293 -29.50 28.72 10.44
CA SER A 293 -28.57 28.05 9.49
C SER A 293 -27.88 26.78 10.04
N SER A 294 -27.57 25.81 9.15
CA SER A 294 -26.82 24.57 9.47
C SER A 294 -25.31 24.81 9.32
N SER A 295 -24.50 24.45 10.32
CA SER A 295 -23.04 24.63 10.31
C SER A 295 -22.30 23.40 10.86
N ALA A 296 -21.15 23.08 10.26
CA ALA A 296 -20.23 22.07 10.75
C ALA A 296 -18.76 22.42 10.49
N THR A 297 -17.90 21.92 11.37
CA THR A 297 -16.44 22.01 11.23
C THR A 297 -15.84 20.61 11.10
N ILE A 298 -15.10 20.41 10.02
CA ILE A 298 -14.43 19.16 9.65
C ILE A 298 -12.93 19.39 9.74
N HIS A 299 -12.22 18.54 10.49
CA HIS A 299 -10.78 18.59 10.56
C HIS A 299 -10.17 17.77 9.40
N ILE A 300 -9.50 18.45 8.48
CA ILE A 300 -8.88 17.84 7.29
C ILE A 300 -7.45 17.39 7.58
N GLY A 301 -6.75 18.09 8.49
CA GLY A 301 -5.38 17.76 8.88
C GLY A 301 -4.35 18.20 7.83
N ASN A 302 -3.45 17.30 7.45
CA ASN A 302 -2.38 17.59 6.47
C ASN A 302 -2.87 17.36 5.03
N VAL A 303 -2.54 18.30 4.14
CA VAL A 303 -2.82 18.21 2.70
C VAL A 303 -1.51 18.21 1.93
N GLN A 304 -1.34 17.25 1.00
CA GLN A 304 -0.11 17.09 0.22
C GLN A 304 -0.18 17.80 -1.13
N TYR A 305 0.96 18.24 -1.65
CA TYR A 305 1.08 18.78 -3.00
C TYR A 305 0.45 17.84 -4.03
N GLY A 306 -0.36 18.37 -4.95
CA GLY A 306 -1.01 17.59 -6.02
C GLY A 306 -2.01 16.53 -5.55
N GLN A 307 -2.43 16.53 -4.28
CA GLN A 307 -3.40 15.59 -3.72
C GLN A 307 -4.64 16.32 -3.18
N ALA A 308 -5.72 16.34 -3.97
CA ALA A 308 -6.95 17.00 -3.57
C ALA A 308 -7.70 16.28 -2.43
N ARG A 309 -8.51 17.03 -1.67
CA ARG A 309 -9.50 16.49 -0.74
C ARG A 309 -10.90 16.85 -1.23
N ASN A 310 -11.67 15.83 -1.57
CA ASN A 310 -13.06 15.96 -2.00
C ASN A 310 -13.99 15.48 -0.86
N ILE A 311 -14.84 16.36 -0.34
CA ILE A 311 -15.79 16.07 0.74
C ILE A 311 -17.20 16.15 0.17
N LEU A 312 -17.93 15.04 0.20
CA LEU A 312 -19.31 14.97 -0.28
C LEU A 312 -20.28 15.07 0.90
N LEU A 313 -21.15 16.08 0.84
CA LEU A 313 -22.19 16.35 1.82
C LEU A 313 -23.56 16.12 1.20
N ASN A 314 -24.48 15.54 1.97
CA ASN A 314 -25.90 15.49 1.63
C ASN A 314 -26.56 16.81 2.03
N THR A 315 -27.57 17.19 1.26
CA THR A 315 -28.38 18.39 1.48
C THR A 315 -29.85 18.00 1.54
N GLU A 316 -30.54 18.37 2.61
CA GLU A 316 -31.99 18.15 2.76
C GLU A 316 -32.68 19.49 2.99
N SER A 317 -33.73 19.78 2.20
CA SER A 317 -34.57 20.95 2.45
C SER A 317 -35.47 20.68 3.66
N ALA A 318 -35.41 21.55 4.68
CA ALA A 318 -36.25 21.46 5.87
C ALA A 318 -37.66 22.06 5.67
N ALA A 319 -37.90 22.74 4.54
CA ALA A 319 -39.20 23.34 4.22
C ALA A 319 -40.06 22.38 3.38
N GLU A 320 -41.37 22.32 3.66
CA GLU A 320 -42.32 21.71 2.73
C GLU A 320 -42.28 22.47 1.38
N PRO A 321 -42.40 21.78 0.23
CA PRO A 321 -42.13 22.34 -1.10
C PRO A 321 -43.01 23.54 -1.52
N ALA A 322 -44.03 23.91 -0.73
CA ALA A 322 -45.16 24.70 -1.20
C ALA A 322 -45.21 26.18 -0.75
N GLU A 323 -44.36 26.68 0.15
CA GLU A 323 -44.58 28.03 0.74
C GLU A 323 -43.43 29.06 0.64
N SER A 324 -42.24 28.74 0.12
CA SER A 324 -41.16 29.74 -0.04
C SER A 324 -40.89 30.10 -1.50
N LEU A 325 -41.06 31.38 -1.85
CA LEU A 325 -40.66 31.96 -3.14
C LEU A 325 -39.13 31.95 -3.36
N PHE A 326 -38.34 31.71 -2.31
CA PHE A 326 -36.88 31.65 -2.33
C PHE A 326 -36.42 30.43 -1.50
N PRO A 327 -36.30 29.23 -2.08
CA PRO A 327 -35.77 28.09 -1.36
C PRO A 327 -34.31 28.36 -0.94
N PRO A 328 -33.88 27.87 0.24
CA PRO A 328 -32.49 28.04 0.68
C PRO A 328 -31.57 27.12 -0.12
N THR A 329 -30.73 27.72 -0.97
CA THR A 329 -29.89 26.98 -1.90
C THR A 329 -28.38 27.21 -1.71
N LYS A 330 -27.98 28.15 -0.85
CA LYS A 330 -26.57 28.56 -0.77
C LYS A 330 -25.80 27.77 0.28
N VAL A 331 -24.61 27.34 -0.09
CA VAL A 331 -23.64 26.70 0.80
C VAL A 331 -22.33 27.48 0.73
N TYR A 332 -21.79 27.84 1.88
CA TYR A 332 -20.53 28.56 2.04
C TYR A 332 -19.52 27.65 2.73
N ALA A 333 -18.30 27.60 2.20
CA ALA A 333 -17.19 26.85 2.77
C ALA A 333 -16.05 27.82 3.07
N SER A 334 -15.43 27.68 4.24
CA SER A 334 -14.22 28.40 4.62
C SER A 334 -13.18 27.42 5.15
N LEU A 335 -11.97 27.48 4.61
CA LEU A 335 -10.85 26.65 5.03
C LEU A 335 -9.80 27.53 5.71
N VAL A 336 -9.37 27.13 6.90
CA VAL A 336 -8.23 27.72 7.62
C VAL A 336 -7.12 26.68 7.69
N TYR A 337 -5.88 27.04 7.37
CA TYR A 337 -4.73 26.12 7.35
C TYR A 337 -3.42 26.85 7.63
N GLN A 338 -2.37 26.11 8.01
CA GLN A 338 -1.01 26.61 8.11
C GLN A 338 -0.22 26.25 6.85
N GLY A 339 0.25 27.26 6.12
CA GLY A 339 1.05 27.09 4.90
C GLY A 339 2.46 26.54 5.16
N PRO A 340 3.28 26.36 4.10
CA PRO A 340 4.65 25.83 4.22
C PRO A 340 5.57 26.65 5.14
N ASP A 341 5.34 27.95 5.25
CA ASP A 341 6.05 28.87 6.13
C ASP A 341 5.44 28.96 7.55
N ARG A 342 4.44 28.12 7.83
CA ARG A 342 3.60 28.11 9.04
C ARG A 342 2.78 29.37 9.27
N THR A 343 2.57 30.18 8.24
CA THR A 343 1.59 31.26 8.32
C THR A 343 0.17 30.71 8.24
N GLU A 344 -0.71 31.19 9.12
CA GLU A 344 -2.12 30.85 9.06
C GLU A 344 -2.76 31.61 7.89
N THR A 345 -3.34 30.85 6.97
CA THR A 345 -4.01 31.35 5.78
C THR A 345 -5.45 30.85 5.77
N SER A 346 -6.36 31.63 5.19
CA SER A 346 -7.74 31.22 5.00
C SER A 346 -8.23 31.50 3.59
N THR A 347 -9.12 30.64 3.11
CA THR A 347 -9.80 30.79 1.81
C THR A 347 -11.27 30.42 1.95
N SER A 348 -12.11 30.98 1.09
CA SER A 348 -13.56 30.76 1.14
C SER A 348 -14.16 30.59 -0.24
N ALA A 349 -15.18 29.75 -0.35
CA ALA A 349 -15.93 29.50 -1.57
C ALA A 349 -17.42 29.36 -1.27
N ALA A 350 -18.25 29.49 -2.29
CA ALA A 350 -19.70 29.35 -2.17
C ALA A 350 -20.27 28.60 -3.38
N GLY A 351 -21.29 27.79 -3.13
CA GLY A 351 -22.09 27.10 -4.14
C GLY A 351 -23.57 27.42 -3.99
N ASP A 352 -24.33 27.28 -5.07
CA ASP A 352 -25.77 27.56 -5.11
C ASP A 352 -26.54 26.39 -5.77
N LEU A 353 -27.30 25.64 -4.97
CA LEU A 353 -28.08 24.47 -5.39
C LEU A 353 -29.19 24.81 -6.39
N ALA A 354 -29.53 26.09 -6.58
CA ALA A 354 -30.44 26.52 -7.64
C ALA A 354 -29.82 26.37 -9.04
N LEU A 355 -28.49 26.28 -9.12
CA LEU A 355 -27.77 26.12 -10.37
C LEU A 355 -27.62 24.64 -10.74
N PRO A 356 -27.58 24.30 -12.04
CA PRO A 356 -27.27 22.94 -12.49
C PRO A 356 -25.92 22.44 -11.96
N ALA A 357 -25.74 21.13 -11.92
CA ALA A 357 -24.47 20.53 -11.55
C ALA A 357 -23.34 21.03 -12.47
N ASP A 358 -22.25 21.46 -11.87
CA ASP A 358 -21.07 22.02 -12.54
C ASP A 358 -19.94 20.99 -12.71
N LEU A 359 -20.12 19.77 -12.19
CA LEU A 359 -19.20 18.65 -12.36
C LEU A 359 -19.66 17.66 -13.45
N PRO A 360 -18.72 17.08 -14.22
CA PRO A 360 -19.04 16.02 -15.16
C PRO A 360 -19.71 14.81 -14.48
N PRO A 361 -20.73 14.17 -15.07
CA PRO A 361 -21.47 13.06 -14.45
C PRO A 361 -20.60 11.89 -13.97
N HIS A 362 -19.47 11.64 -14.64
CA HIS A 362 -18.53 10.60 -14.24
C HIS A 362 -17.77 10.92 -12.95
N GLU A 363 -17.37 12.18 -12.72
CA GLU A 363 -16.73 12.60 -11.48
C GLU A 363 -17.71 12.53 -10.31
N VAL A 364 -18.97 12.92 -10.55
CA VAL A 364 -20.03 12.80 -9.55
C VAL A 364 -20.22 11.33 -9.16
N THR A 365 -20.28 10.43 -10.14
CA THR A 365 -20.44 8.98 -9.89
C THR A 365 -19.26 8.43 -9.09
N TYR A 366 -18.03 8.80 -9.44
CA TYR A 366 -16.82 8.40 -8.70
C TYR A 366 -16.85 8.87 -7.24
N HIS A 367 -17.14 10.15 -7.00
CA HIS A 367 -17.16 10.70 -5.65
C HIS A 367 -18.31 10.12 -4.81
N SER A 368 -19.46 9.84 -5.42
CA SER A 368 -20.58 9.17 -4.75
C SER A 368 -20.27 7.71 -4.40
N LEU A 369 -19.67 6.94 -5.31
CA LEU A 369 -19.20 5.57 -5.03
C LEU A 369 -18.18 5.56 -3.89
N ARG A 370 -17.19 6.46 -3.91
CA ARG A 370 -16.19 6.55 -2.84
C ARG A 370 -16.82 6.91 -1.48
N ALA A 371 -17.75 7.86 -1.46
CA ALA A 371 -18.44 8.23 -0.22
C ALA A 371 -19.26 7.06 0.34
N ASP A 372 -20.03 6.38 -0.52
CA ASP A 372 -20.83 5.22 -0.15
C ASP A 372 -19.94 4.04 0.31
N LEU A 373 -18.77 3.83 -0.31
CA LEU A 373 -17.74 2.88 0.13
C LEU A 373 -17.23 3.21 1.54
N CYS A 374 -16.87 4.47 1.82
CA CYS A 374 -16.44 4.87 3.15
C CYS A 374 -17.54 4.66 4.20
N ALA A 375 -18.78 5.02 3.88
CA ALA A 375 -19.93 4.78 4.74
C ALA A 375 -20.14 3.28 5.03
N PHE A 376 -20.04 2.45 4.00
CA PHE A 376 -20.11 0.99 4.11
C PHE A 376 -19.00 0.45 5.02
N LEU A 377 -17.73 0.78 4.76
CA LEU A 377 -16.61 0.32 5.58
C LEU A 377 -16.78 0.75 7.04
N ARG A 378 -17.22 1.98 7.30
CA ARG A 378 -17.48 2.48 8.64
C ARG A 378 -18.60 1.74 9.37
N SER A 379 -19.63 1.28 8.64
CA SER A 379 -20.70 0.45 9.22
C SER A 379 -20.18 -0.87 9.80
N THR A 380 -19.02 -1.34 9.33
CA THR A 380 -18.35 -2.54 9.84
C THR A 380 -17.52 -2.30 11.12
N MET A 381 -17.47 -1.05 11.61
CA MET A 381 -16.65 -0.64 12.76
C MET A 381 -17.48 0.25 13.71
N PRO A 382 -18.30 -0.35 14.58
CA PRO A 382 -19.15 0.44 15.48
C PRO A 382 -18.34 1.18 16.54
N TYR A 383 -18.76 2.38 16.92
CA TYR A 383 -18.17 3.10 18.05
C TYR A 383 -18.53 2.44 19.38
N LEU A 384 -17.51 2.19 20.20
CA LEU A 384 -17.66 1.74 21.56
C LEU A 384 -17.89 2.94 22.51
N LYS A 385 -18.45 2.67 23.69
CA LYS A 385 -18.75 3.70 24.70
C LYS A 385 -17.52 4.48 25.17
N ASN A 386 -16.33 3.90 25.03
CA ASN A 386 -15.05 4.51 25.39
C ASN A 386 -14.44 5.36 24.26
N GLY A 387 -15.14 5.51 23.13
CA GLY A 387 -14.68 6.26 21.95
C GLY A 387 -13.83 5.45 20.97
N ASP A 388 -13.46 4.22 21.31
CA ASP A 388 -12.69 3.35 20.41
C ASP A 388 -13.60 2.79 19.30
N HIS A 389 -13.03 2.48 18.15
CA HIS A 389 -13.69 1.62 17.17
C HIS A 389 -13.74 0.19 17.70
N GLY A 390 -14.90 -0.43 17.59
CA GLY A 390 -15.13 -1.84 17.87
C GLY A 390 -14.82 -2.69 16.65
N THR A 391 -14.61 -3.98 16.89
CA THR A 391 -14.69 -4.99 15.84
C THR A 391 -16.12 -5.50 15.79
N LEU A 392 -16.50 -6.19 14.72
CA LEU A 392 -17.80 -6.84 14.66
C LEU A 392 -17.97 -7.96 15.69
N LEU A 393 -17.00 -8.28 16.56
CA LEU A 393 -16.93 -9.50 17.40
C LEU A 393 -18.08 -9.72 18.41
N SER A 394 -19.26 -10.09 17.89
CA SER A 394 -20.19 -11.17 18.24
C SER A 394 -21.49 -10.94 17.43
N PRO A 395 -21.45 -10.83 16.09
CA PRO A 395 -22.66 -10.58 15.36
C PRO A 395 -23.47 -11.86 15.31
N SER A 396 -24.76 -11.76 15.58
CA SER A 396 -25.69 -12.80 15.14
C SER A 396 -25.53 -13.02 13.62
N PHE A 397 -25.91 -14.19 13.13
CA PHE A 397 -25.99 -14.46 11.69
C PHE A 397 -26.68 -13.32 10.90
N ALA A 398 -27.65 -12.64 11.52
CA ALA A 398 -28.36 -11.51 10.94
C ALA A 398 -27.46 -10.28 10.65
N ALA A 399 -26.45 -10.00 11.47
CA ALA A 399 -25.58 -8.84 11.24
C ALA A 399 -24.61 -9.08 10.07
N TYR A 400 -24.10 -10.30 9.88
CA TYR A 400 -23.35 -10.65 8.66
C TYR A 400 -24.24 -10.59 7.42
N ALA A 401 -25.46 -11.13 7.49
CA ALA A 401 -26.43 -11.06 6.39
C ALA A 401 -26.75 -9.61 5.97
N ASN A 402 -26.88 -8.69 6.94
CA ASN A 402 -27.09 -7.27 6.65
C ASN A 402 -25.90 -6.62 5.95
N ILE A 403 -24.66 -6.99 6.33
CA ILE A 403 -23.44 -6.47 5.69
C ILE A 403 -23.32 -6.98 4.26
N ASP A 404 -23.55 -8.29 4.03
CA ASP A 404 -23.53 -8.89 2.70
C ASP A 404 -24.60 -8.28 1.79
N GLN A 405 -25.80 -8.02 2.34
CA GLN A 405 -26.87 -7.33 1.62
C GLN A 405 -26.48 -5.89 1.28
N SER A 406 -25.84 -5.17 2.20
CA SER A 406 -25.37 -3.80 1.98
C SER A 406 -24.27 -3.73 0.92
N LEU A 407 -23.32 -4.67 0.94
CA LEU A 407 -22.28 -4.80 -0.08
C LEU A 407 -22.90 -5.11 -1.45
N SER A 408 -23.84 -6.04 -1.50
CA SER A 408 -24.54 -6.42 -2.73
C SER A 408 -25.33 -5.24 -3.31
N ALA A 409 -26.02 -4.47 -2.47
CA ALA A 409 -26.74 -3.28 -2.89
C ALA A 409 -25.79 -2.19 -3.43
N LEU A 410 -24.62 -2.02 -2.80
CA LEU A 410 -23.60 -1.09 -3.27
C LEU A 410 -23.05 -1.49 -4.64
N LEU A 411 -22.69 -2.77 -4.83
CA LEU A 411 -22.23 -3.30 -6.12
C LEU A 411 -23.32 -3.16 -7.19
N GLN A 412 -24.56 -3.55 -6.90
CA GLN A 412 -25.68 -3.43 -7.85
C GLN A 412 -25.94 -1.99 -8.30
N ARG A 413 -25.69 -1.00 -7.42
CA ARG A 413 -25.89 0.42 -7.73
C ARG A 413 -24.87 0.96 -8.73
N TYR A 414 -23.66 0.40 -8.76
CA TYR A 414 -22.52 0.97 -9.50
C TYR A 414 -21.91 0.02 -10.55
N THR A 415 -22.42 -1.22 -10.69
CA THR A 415 -21.98 -2.21 -11.69
C THR A 415 -22.93 -2.26 -12.91
N PRO A 416 -22.39 -2.32 -14.16
CA PRO A 416 -20.98 -2.30 -14.53
C PRO A 416 -20.33 -0.91 -14.31
N PRO A 417 -19.00 -0.82 -14.18
CA PRO A 417 -18.31 0.45 -14.02
C PRO A 417 -18.72 1.41 -15.13
N SER A 418 -19.22 2.58 -14.73
CA SER A 418 -19.59 3.61 -15.70
C SER A 418 -18.36 4.25 -16.34
N THR A 419 -17.21 4.26 -15.65
CA THR A 419 -15.97 4.89 -16.12
C THR A 419 -14.68 4.20 -15.62
N PRO A 420 -13.53 4.49 -16.26
CA PRO A 420 -12.22 4.07 -15.77
C PRO A 420 -11.90 4.56 -14.34
N LEU A 421 -12.46 5.69 -13.90
CA LEU A 421 -12.27 6.21 -12.54
C LEU A 421 -12.97 5.35 -11.48
N THR A 422 -14.12 4.77 -11.80
CA THR A 422 -14.89 3.91 -10.87
C THR A 422 -14.38 2.48 -10.80
N ALA A 423 -13.67 1.99 -11.83
CA ALA A 423 -13.25 0.60 -11.93
C ALA A 423 -12.35 0.14 -10.75
N PRO A 424 -11.32 0.91 -10.31
CA PRO A 424 -10.49 0.49 -9.18
C PRO A 424 -11.25 0.36 -7.85
N LEU A 425 -12.23 1.24 -7.59
CA LEU A 425 -13.07 1.17 -6.38
C LEU A 425 -13.98 -0.06 -6.39
N LEU A 426 -14.49 -0.45 -7.56
CA LEU A 426 -15.29 -1.66 -7.71
C LEU A 426 -14.42 -2.91 -7.59
N GLU A 427 -13.18 -2.88 -8.10
CA GLU A 427 -12.22 -3.97 -7.93
C GLU A 427 -11.87 -4.19 -6.44
N ASP A 428 -11.70 -3.12 -5.65
CA ASP A 428 -11.51 -3.23 -4.20
C ASP A 428 -12.72 -3.92 -3.52
N LEU A 429 -13.95 -3.51 -3.90
CA LEU A 429 -15.20 -4.04 -3.37
C LEU A 429 -15.40 -5.53 -3.70
N GLU A 430 -15.17 -5.93 -4.95
CA GLU A 430 -15.31 -7.31 -5.41
C GLU A 430 -14.15 -8.20 -4.94
N GLY A 431 -12.97 -7.62 -4.73
CA GLY A 431 -11.74 -8.32 -4.35
C GLY A 431 -11.50 -8.39 -2.84
N GLN A 432 -10.53 -7.61 -2.35
CA GLN A 432 -10.04 -7.73 -0.97
C GLN A 432 -11.10 -7.39 0.07
N ILE A 433 -12.02 -6.44 -0.19
CA ILE A 433 -13.09 -6.09 0.77
C ILE A 433 -14.04 -7.27 0.94
N SER A 434 -14.53 -7.85 -0.15
CA SER A 434 -15.41 -9.03 -0.09
C SER A 434 -14.74 -10.20 0.64
N LEU A 435 -13.46 -10.46 0.35
CA LEU A 435 -12.70 -11.50 1.05
C LEU A 435 -12.54 -11.18 2.54
N ALA A 436 -12.24 -9.94 2.90
CA ALA A 436 -12.04 -9.47 4.27
C ALA A 436 -13.28 -9.63 5.15
N LEU A 437 -14.47 -9.58 4.56
CA LEU A 437 -15.75 -9.69 5.28
C LEU A 437 -16.16 -11.14 5.57
N GLN A 438 -15.58 -12.10 4.86
CA GLN A 438 -15.82 -13.52 5.14
C GLN A 438 -15.32 -13.88 6.53
N ILE A 439 -16.15 -14.55 7.35
CA ILE A 439 -15.85 -14.84 8.76
C ILE A 439 -14.48 -15.46 9.03
N THR A 440 -13.98 -16.30 8.11
CA THR A 440 -12.66 -16.96 8.21
C THR A 440 -11.50 -15.97 8.03
N HIS A 441 -11.67 -14.97 7.18
CA HIS A 441 -10.68 -13.94 6.89
C HIS A 441 -10.86 -12.72 7.81
N TYR A 442 -12.09 -12.37 8.17
CA TYR A 442 -12.40 -11.24 9.04
C TYR A 442 -11.69 -11.35 10.38
N ASN A 443 -11.81 -12.50 11.04
CA ASN A 443 -11.18 -12.75 12.33
C ASN A 443 -9.64 -12.79 12.26
N ARG A 444 -9.07 -13.14 11.09
CA ARG A 444 -7.62 -13.22 10.91
C ARG A 444 -7.02 -11.86 10.55
N TRP A 445 -7.57 -11.18 9.55
CA TRP A 445 -6.98 -9.97 8.98
C TRP A 445 -8.00 -8.92 8.54
N GLY A 446 -9.24 -9.29 8.20
CA GLY A 446 -10.22 -8.33 7.69
C GLY A 446 -10.59 -7.24 8.70
N GLN A 447 -10.72 -7.58 9.98
CA GLN A 447 -10.97 -6.61 11.06
C GLN A 447 -9.83 -5.59 11.27
N HIS A 448 -8.64 -5.86 10.72
CA HIS A 448 -7.47 -4.99 10.79
C HIS A 448 -7.28 -4.22 9.48
N PHE A 449 -7.55 -4.87 8.35
CA PHE A 449 -7.43 -4.30 7.00
C PHE A 449 -8.50 -3.25 6.68
N LEU A 450 -9.78 -3.54 6.94
CA LEU A 450 -10.89 -2.64 6.61
C LEU A 450 -10.75 -1.24 7.24
N PRO A 451 -10.32 -1.08 8.52
CA PRO A 451 -10.02 0.25 9.07
C PRO A 451 -8.89 0.99 8.36
N SER A 452 -7.85 0.27 7.91
CA SER A 452 -6.72 0.84 7.16
C SER A 452 -7.18 1.36 5.79
N LEU A 453 -8.02 0.58 5.10
CA LEU A 453 -8.58 0.96 3.81
C LEU A 453 -9.57 2.14 3.93
N LEU A 454 -10.43 2.14 4.95
CA LEU A 454 -11.30 3.29 5.26
C LEU A 454 -10.46 4.56 5.45
N ASN A 455 -9.35 4.47 6.17
CA ASN A 455 -8.48 5.61 6.40
C ASN A 455 -7.92 6.18 5.09
N ALA A 456 -7.51 5.32 4.15
CA ALA A 456 -7.02 5.72 2.84
C ALA A 456 -8.08 6.44 1.99
N HIS A 457 -9.31 5.91 1.89
CA HIS A 457 -10.37 6.56 1.11
C HIS A 457 -10.98 7.80 1.78
N ALA A 458 -11.07 7.82 3.11
CA ALA A 458 -11.49 9.00 3.85
C ALA A 458 -10.49 10.13 3.60
N ASN A 459 -9.22 9.90 3.88
CA ASN A 459 -8.18 10.93 3.73
C ASN A 459 -7.74 11.13 2.27
N GLN A 460 -8.19 10.31 1.31
CA GLN A 460 -7.76 10.34 -0.10
C GLN A 460 -6.23 10.30 -0.24
N MET A 461 -5.62 9.34 0.45
CA MET A 461 -4.17 9.14 0.49
C MET A 461 -3.83 7.70 0.12
N CYS A 462 -2.77 7.53 -0.67
CA CYS A 462 -2.26 6.20 -0.99
C CYS A 462 -1.54 5.65 0.23
N ASN A 463 -1.96 4.47 0.71
CA ASN A 463 -1.41 3.83 1.91
C ASN A 463 -0.64 2.54 1.59
N SER A 464 -0.81 1.96 0.40
CA SER A 464 -0.10 0.76 -0.04
C SER A 464 -0.17 0.59 -1.56
N PHE A 465 0.67 -0.32 -2.10
CA PHE A 465 0.64 -0.73 -3.51
C PHE A 465 -0.39 -1.83 -3.82
N LYS A 466 -1.09 -2.36 -2.80
CA LYS A 466 -1.89 -3.58 -2.94
C LYS A 466 -3.28 -3.31 -3.50
N ASP A 467 -3.88 -2.20 -3.10
CA ASP A 467 -5.29 -1.92 -3.33
C ASP A 467 -5.46 -0.93 -4.51
N PRO A 468 -6.11 -1.32 -5.62
CA PRO A 468 -6.31 -0.48 -6.80
C PRO A 468 -6.90 0.91 -6.54
N GLY A 469 -7.88 1.05 -5.64
CA GLY A 469 -8.51 2.34 -5.36
C GLY A 469 -7.54 3.37 -4.75
N PRO A 470 -6.86 3.06 -3.63
CA PRO A 470 -5.87 3.93 -3.04
C PRO A 470 -4.69 4.32 -3.95
N LEU A 471 -4.33 3.49 -4.95
CA LEU A 471 -3.28 3.80 -5.92
C LEU A 471 -3.58 5.04 -6.78
N ALA A 472 -4.85 5.42 -6.92
CA ALA A 472 -5.23 6.63 -7.65
C ALA A 472 -4.82 7.92 -6.90
N TYR A 473 -4.67 7.85 -5.57
CA TYR A 473 -4.28 9.00 -4.77
C TYR A 473 -2.78 9.28 -4.91
N GLY A 474 -2.41 10.53 -5.19
CA GLY A 474 -1.01 10.90 -5.41
C GLY A 474 -0.44 10.53 -6.78
N ALA A 475 -1.19 9.85 -7.65
CA ALA A 475 -0.75 9.49 -9.02
C ALA A 475 -0.39 10.70 -9.89
N ASN A 476 -0.94 11.88 -9.58
CA ASN A 476 -0.66 13.14 -10.29
C ASN A 476 0.23 14.10 -9.50
N SER A 477 0.78 13.68 -8.35
CA SER A 477 1.64 14.49 -7.48
C SER A 477 3.13 14.19 -7.74
N PRO A 478 3.86 15.08 -8.43
CA PRO A 478 5.27 14.83 -8.77
C PRO A 478 6.16 14.73 -7.54
N LEU A 479 5.90 15.54 -6.50
CA LEU A 479 6.69 15.50 -5.26
C LEU A 479 6.45 14.20 -4.48
N PHE A 480 5.19 13.76 -4.35
CA PHE A 480 4.88 12.49 -3.69
C PHE A 480 5.54 11.31 -4.40
N ILE A 481 5.44 11.24 -5.74
CA ILE A 481 6.07 10.18 -6.54
C ILE A 481 7.59 10.18 -6.34
N LYS A 482 8.23 11.35 -6.41
CA LYS A 482 9.66 11.50 -6.17
C LYS A 482 10.07 11.01 -4.77
N CYS A 483 9.35 11.42 -3.72
CA CYS A 483 9.64 10.99 -2.36
C CYS A 483 9.45 9.48 -2.20
N ARG A 484 8.35 8.93 -2.73
CA ARG A 484 8.05 7.50 -2.70
C ARG A 484 9.15 6.69 -3.39
N ASP A 485 9.53 7.06 -4.60
CA ASP A 485 10.55 6.34 -5.38
C ASP A 485 11.92 6.38 -4.66
N ALA A 486 12.28 7.50 -4.03
CA ALA A 486 13.50 7.61 -3.23
C ALA A 486 13.45 6.74 -1.95
N LEU A 487 12.29 6.65 -1.30
CA LEU A 487 12.03 5.77 -0.15
C LEU A 487 12.08 4.29 -0.54
N ASP A 488 11.49 3.92 -1.68
CA ASP A 488 11.53 2.57 -2.23
C ASP A 488 12.96 2.17 -2.59
N ASP A 489 13.71 3.05 -3.27
CA ASP A 489 15.12 2.82 -3.58
C ASP A 489 15.96 2.66 -2.31
N ALA A 490 15.72 3.46 -1.27
CA ALA A 490 16.44 3.31 0.01
C ALA A 490 16.09 2.00 0.71
N PHE A 491 14.82 1.59 0.70
CA PHE A 491 14.38 0.31 1.25
C PHE A 491 15.03 -0.87 0.51
N ASP A 492 15.02 -0.85 -0.82
CA ASP A 492 15.59 -1.91 -1.66
C ASP A 492 17.12 -2.04 -1.51
N ASN A 493 17.82 -0.96 -1.17
CA ASN A 493 19.28 -0.93 -1.00
C ASN A 493 19.75 -1.18 0.45
N LEU A 494 18.85 -1.21 1.43
CA LEU A 494 19.20 -1.51 2.82
C LEU A 494 19.55 -2.99 2.99
N PRO A 495 20.58 -3.32 3.81
CA PRO A 495 20.85 -4.72 4.15
C PRO A 495 19.63 -5.34 4.86
N PRO A 496 19.31 -6.62 4.59
CA PRO A 496 18.17 -7.28 5.20
C PRO A 496 18.37 -7.36 6.72
N PRO A 497 17.28 -7.39 7.50
CA PRO A 497 17.39 -7.54 8.94
C PRO A 497 18.02 -8.88 9.29
N THR A 498 18.88 -8.86 10.31
CA THR A 498 19.46 -10.09 10.86
C THR A 498 18.40 -10.85 11.66
N ALA A 499 18.20 -12.14 11.36
CA ALA A 499 17.22 -12.97 12.05
C ALA A 499 17.60 -13.18 13.53
N SER A 500 16.68 -12.83 14.43
CA SER A 500 16.91 -12.95 15.88
C SER A 500 16.33 -14.21 16.52
N ARG A 501 15.48 -14.99 15.82
CA ARG A 501 14.98 -16.28 16.36
C ARG A 501 15.94 -17.42 16.02
N LEU A 502 16.42 -18.11 17.05
CA LEU A 502 17.03 -19.43 16.90
C LEU A 502 15.93 -20.40 16.41
N VAL A 503 16.10 -21.00 15.24
CA VAL A 503 15.28 -22.16 14.84
C VAL A 503 15.68 -23.30 15.79
N GLN A 504 14.82 -23.60 16.75
CA GLN A 504 15.00 -24.76 17.62
C GLN A 504 14.71 -26.00 16.75
N GLY A 505 15.77 -26.58 16.18
CA GLY A 505 15.75 -27.95 15.71
C GLY A 505 15.86 -28.89 16.91
N ASP A 506 15.26 -30.08 16.81
CA ASP A 506 15.15 -31.07 17.89
C ASP A 506 16.49 -31.70 18.36
N ASP A 507 17.64 -31.18 17.92
CA ASP A 507 18.95 -31.65 18.40
C ASP A 507 19.65 -30.59 19.25
N ALA A 508 19.79 -30.92 20.53
CA ALA A 508 20.51 -30.14 21.51
C ALA A 508 22.02 -29.99 21.16
N TRP A 509 22.58 -28.84 21.57
CA TRP A 509 24.01 -28.54 21.70
C TRP A 509 24.77 -27.94 20.49
N SER A 510 24.35 -26.77 20.02
CA SER A 510 25.28 -25.82 19.35
C SER A 510 24.97 -24.38 19.73
N SER A 511 25.95 -23.67 20.28
CA SER A 511 25.84 -22.29 20.78
C SER A 511 26.22 -21.23 19.74
N THR A 512 26.04 -21.50 18.44
CA THR A 512 26.34 -20.53 17.38
C THR A 512 25.06 -19.86 16.88
N PRO A 513 25.00 -18.51 16.82
CA PRO A 513 23.88 -17.82 16.19
C PRO A 513 23.83 -18.20 14.70
N PRO A 514 22.63 -18.39 14.11
CA PRO A 514 22.50 -18.69 12.70
C PRO A 514 23.05 -17.52 11.85
N PRO A 515 23.59 -17.79 10.66
CA PRO A 515 24.06 -16.74 9.76
C PRO A 515 22.92 -15.79 9.40
N ALA A 516 23.23 -14.51 9.21
CA ALA A 516 22.27 -13.51 8.76
C ALA A 516 21.58 -13.98 7.46
N PRO A 517 20.26 -13.81 7.32
CA PRO A 517 19.58 -14.12 6.08
C PRO A 517 20.23 -13.31 4.93
N PRO A 518 20.45 -13.93 3.75
CA PRO A 518 21.12 -13.24 2.65
C PRO A 518 20.30 -12.07 2.11
N ALA A 519 21.01 -11.06 1.57
CA ALA A 519 20.49 -9.78 1.04
C ALA A 519 19.19 -9.86 0.22
N GLY A 520 18.96 -10.98 -0.46
CA GLY A 520 17.79 -11.18 -1.31
C GLY A 520 16.46 -11.44 -0.59
N ILE A 521 16.38 -11.60 0.73
CA ILE A 521 15.10 -11.89 1.42
C ILE A 521 14.17 -10.66 1.46
N MET A 522 14.69 -9.45 1.67
CA MET A 522 13.85 -8.24 1.70
C MET A 522 13.37 -7.84 0.29
N HIS A 523 14.23 -7.96 -0.72
CA HIS A 523 13.80 -7.81 -2.12
C HIS A 523 12.72 -8.85 -2.51
N LYS A 524 12.79 -10.09 -2.01
CA LYS A 524 11.76 -11.13 -2.21
C LYS A 524 10.43 -10.83 -1.49
N LEU A 525 10.48 -10.16 -0.34
CA LEU A 525 9.34 -9.77 0.48
C LEU A 525 8.61 -8.55 -0.12
N HIS A 526 9.37 -7.61 -0.70
CA HIS A 526 8.83 -6.44 -1.39
C HIS A 526 8.18 -6.78 -2.75
N THR A 527 8.62 -7.86 -3.41
CA THR A 527 8.21 -8.20 -4.78
C THR A 527 7.13 -9.27 -4.92
N GLY A 528 6.64 -9.87 -3.82
CA GLY A 528 5.40 -10.68 -3.75
C GLY A 528 5.23 -11.86 -4.73
N GLY A 529 6.26 -12.21 -5.52
CA GLY A 529 6.15 -13.15 -6.62
C GLY A 529 6.49 -14.58 -6.19
N ARG A 530 5.47 -15.39 -5.93
CA ARG A 530 5.59 -16.86 -5.70
C ARG A 530 6.12 -17.64 -6.90
N TYR A 531 6.34 -16.99 -8.04
CA TYR A 531 6.56 -17.63 -9.33
C TYR A 531 7.86 -17.16 -9.98
N GLY A 532 8.49 -18.06 -10.72
CA GLY A 532 9.63 -17.73 -11.57
C GLY A 532 9.25 -16.74 -12.68
N PRO A 533 10.24 -16.14 -13.34
CA PRO A 533 10.01 -15.17 -14.41
C PRO A 533 9.39 -15.86 -15.62
N CYS A 534 8.11 -15.63 -15.93
CA CYS A 534 7.39 -16.30 -17.02
C CYS A 534 6.53 -15.35 -17.89
N PHE A 535 6.09 -15.84 -19.05
CA PHE A 535 5.17 -15.17 -20.00
C PHE A 535 3.80 -15.83 -20.05
N ALA A 536 2.72 -15.10 -20.28
CA ALA A 536 1.42 -15.72 -20.55
C ALA A 536 1.43 -16.51 -21.86
N GLY A 537 0.70 -17.63 -21.90
CA GLY A 537 0.71 -18.58 -23.03
C GLY A 537 0.33 -18.00 -24.40
N THR A 538 -0.45 -16.93 -24.43
CA THR A 538 -0.86 -16.23 -25.65
C THR A 538 0.23 -15.32 -26.24
N SER A 539 1.32 -15.08 -25.52
CA SER A 539 2.39 -14.16 -25.96
C SER A 539 3.11 -14.72 -27.20
N PRO A 540 3.20 -13.96 -28.31
CA PRO A 540 3.75 -14.46 -29.57
C PRO A 540 5.28 -14.40 -29.56
N VAL A 541 5.93 -15.55 -29.77
CA VAL A 541 7.39 -15.71 -29.88
C VAL A 541 7.82 -15.68 -31.34
N LEU A 542 8.86 -14.92 -31.66
CA LEU A 542 9.46 -14.86 -33.00
C LEU A 542 10.36 -16.08 -33.26
N LEU A 543 10.05 -16.81 -34.33
CA LEU A 543 10.82 -17.96 -34.80
C LEU A 543 11.97 -17.53 -35.72
N ALA A 544 12.96 -18.41 -35.87
CA ALA A 544 14.13 -18.16 -36.71
C ALA A 544 13.81 -17.93 -38.19
N ASN A 545 12.67 -18.45 -38.67
CA ASN A 545 12.18 -18.25 -40.04
C ASN A 545 11.36 -16.95 -40.23
N GLY A 546 11.22 -16.14 -39.18
CA GLY A 546 10.50 -14.87 -39.19
C GLY A 546 8.99 -14.97 -38.91
N SER A 547 8.42 -16.18 -38.76
CA SER A 547 7.03 -16.32 -38.31
C SER A 547 6.91 -16.24 -36.79
N THR A 548 5.69 -16.06 -36.27
CA THR A 548 5.43 -16.02 -34.82
C THR A 548 4.43 -17.09 -34.41
N ILE A 549 4.64 -17.70 -33.24
CA ILE A 549 3.68 -18.62 -32.60
C ILE A 549 3.45 -18.23 -31.14
N PRO A 550 2.28 -18.53 -30.54
CA PRO A 550 2.11 -18.38 -29.09
C PRO A 550 3.14 -19.22 -28.32
N ILE A 551 3.66 -18.70 -27.21
CA ILE A 551 4.67 -19.40 -26.40
C ILE A 551 4.16 -20.75 -25.86
N ALA A 552 2.85 -20.87 -25.61
CA ALA A 552 2.23 -22.15 -25.23
C ALA A 552 2.38 -23.25 -26.29
N ASN A 553 2.59 -22.88 -27.56
CA ASN A 553 2.78 -23.81 -28.68
C ASN A 553 4.26 -24.10 -28.96
N LEU A 554 5.18 -23.47 -28.24
CA LEU A 554 6.61 -23.69 -28.40
C LEU A 554 6.95 -25.11 -27.91
N ARG A 555 7.84 -25.82 -28.63
CA ARG A 555 8.27 -27.18 -28.29
C ARG A 555 9.78 -27.35 -28.41
N PRO A 556 10.39 -28.29 -27.67
CA PRO A 556 11.79 -28.66 -27.86
C PRO A 556 12.13 -28.89 -29.34
N GLY A 557 13.30 -28.41 -29.77
CA GLY A 557 13.76 -28.42 -31.16
C GLY A 557 13.27 -27.26 -32.02
N THR A 558 12.31 -26.45 -31.55
CA THR A 558 11.86 -25.25 -32.29
C THR A 558 12.96 -24.19 -32.31
N ALA A 559 13.35 -23.70 -33.48
CA ALA A 559 14.33 -22.63 -33.62
C ALA A 559 13.69 -21.25 -33.43
N VAL A 560 14.09 -20.53 -32.39
CA VAL A 560 13.63 -19.16 -32.07
C VAL A 560 14.67 -18.12 -32.48
N HIS A 561 14.20 -16.91 -32.77
CA HIS A 561 15.09 -15.79 -33.09
C HIS A 561 15.65 -15.15 -31.80
N THR A 562 16.96 -14.96 -31.75
CA THR A 562 17.66 -14.24 -30.67
C THR A 562 18.58 -13.15 -31.26
N PRO A 563 19.00 -12.13 -30.48
CA PRO A 563 19.99 -11.14 -30.92
C PRO A 563 21.32 -11.72 -31.41
N ARG A 564 21.65 -12.97 -31.05
CA ARG A 564 22.88 -13.68 -31.44
C ARG A 564 22.63 -14.80 -32.47
N GLY A 565 21.52 -14.70 -33.19
CA GLY A 565 21.12 -15.66 -34.22
C GLY A 565 20.12 -16.70 -33.71
N ALA A 566 19.74 -17.63 -34.58
CA ALA A 566 18.77 -18.67 -34.23
C ALA A 566 19.27 -19.55 -33.08
N ARG A 567 18.40 -19.90 -32.15
CA ARG A 567 18.69 -20.88 -31.10
C ARG A 567 17.56 -21.91 -30.98
N ALA A 568 17.92 -23.18 -30.83
CA ALA A 568 16.94 -24.23 -30.59
C ALA A 568 16.40 -24.18 -29.15
N VAL A 569 15.11 -24.37 -28.98
CA VAL A 569 14.48 -24.58 -27.67
C VAL A 569 14.85 -25.97 -27.16
N VAL A 570 15.36 -26.04 -25.93
CA VAL A 570 15.70 -27.30 -25.24
C VAL A 570 14.55 -27.79 -24.39
N ALA A 571 13.88 -26.90 -23.68
CA ALA A 571 12.75 -27.23 -22.82
C ALA A 571 11.77 -26.06 -22.72
N ILE A 572 10.49 -26.38 -22.49
CA ILE A 572 9.45 -25.42 -22.16
C ILE A 572 8.84 -25.82 -20.83
N LEU A 573 8.81 -24.88 -19.89
CA LEU A 573 8.27 -25.04 -18.55
C LEU A 573 6.94 -24.28 -18.46
N GLU A 574 5.87 -24.97 -18.10
CA GLU A 574 4.56 -24.43 -17.77
C GLU A 574 4.40 -24.33 -16.25
N THR A 575 3.85 -23.21 -15.77
CA THR A 575 3.54 -22.98 -14.35
C THR A 575 2.19 -22.30 -14.22
N LEU A 576 1.32 -22.79 -13.34
CA LEU A 576 0.03 -22.14 -13.07
C LEU A 576 0.21 -20.97 -12.10
N VAL A 577 -0.36 -19.82 -12.43
CA VAL A 577 -0.26 -18.61 -11.59
C VAL A 577 -1.62 -17.93 -11.44
N SER A 578 -1.76 -17.21 -10.32
CA SER A 578 -2.87 -16.30 -10.05
C SER A 578 -2.28 -14.98 -9.56
N GLN A 579 -1.92 -14.09 -10.50
CA GLN A 579 -1.26 -12.80 -10.21
C GLN A 579 -1.48 -11.82 -11.37
N PRO A 580 -1.37 -10.49 -11.15
CA PRO A 580 -1.40 -9.55 -12.26
C PRO A 580 -0.19 -9.73 -13.19
N LEU A 581 -0.41 -9.61 -14.50
CA LEU A 581 0.65 -9.55 -15.52
C LEU A 581 0.77 -8.14 -16.08
N ALA A 582 2.01 -7.72 -16.35
CA ALA A 582 2.32 -6.47 -17.01
C ALA A 582 2.06 -6.57 -18.51
N VAL A 583 1.52 -5.49 -19.08
CA VAL A 583 1.28 -5.32 -20.52
C VAL A 583 2.41 -4.48 -21.11
N LEU A 584 3.07 -4.98 -22.16
CA LEU A 584 4.13 -4.28 -22.88
C LEU A 584 3.97 -4.40 -24.39
N GLY A 585 4.56 -3.45 -25.13
CA GLY A 585 4.67 -3.51 -26.58
C GLY A 585 3.33 -3.35 -27.30
N GLY A 586 2.48 -2.41 -26.84
CA GLY A 586 1.18 -2.16 -27.46
C GLY A 586 0.19 -3.31 -27.31
N ARG A 587 0.21 -3.99 -26.16
CA ARG A 587 -0.53 -5.25 -25.85
C ARG A 587 0.03 -6.52 -26.49
N GLY A 588 1.20 -6.46 -27.10
CA GLY A 588 1.86 -7.61 -27.71
C GLY A 588 2.43 -8.62 -26.70
N LEU A 589 2.74 -8.19 -25.48
CA LEU A 589 3.36 -9.02 -24.45
C LEU A 589 2.59 -8.95 -23.12
N LEU A 590 2.26 -10.12 -22.56
CA LEU A 590 1.77 -10.30 -21.20
C LEU A 590 2.80 -11.09 -20.40
N VAL A 591 3.36 -10.45 -19.37
CA VAL A 591 4.55 -10.97 -18.70
C VAL A 591 4.48 -10.74 -17.19
N THR A 592 5.06 -11.66 -16.42
CA THR A 592 5.14 -11.51 -14.96
C THR A 592 5.94 -10.26 -14.58
N PRO A 593 5.58 -9.55 -13.49
CA PRO A 593 6.14 -8.24 -13.16
C PRO A 593 7.68 -8.20 -13.08
N TRP A 594 8.29 -9.32 -12.72
CA TRP A 594 9.71 -9.47 -12.42
C TRP A 594 10.46 -10.36 -13.42
N HIS A 595 9.88 -10.64 -14.59
CA HIS A 595 10.61 -11.30 -15.68
C HIS A 595 11.47 -10.27 -16.41
N PRO A 596 12.82 -10.35 -16.40
CA PRO A 596 13.67 -9.37 -17.07
C PRO A 596 13.36 -9.27 -18.57
N VAL A 597 13.06 -8.05 -19.02
CA VAL A 597 12.81 -7.73 -20.43
C VAL A 597 13.75 -6.63 -20.91
N ARG A 598 13.98 -6.59 -22.21
CA ARG A 598 14.78 -5.56 -22.87
C ARG A 598 13.87 -4.44 -23.35
N TRP A 599 13.93 -3.29 -22.67
CA TRP A 599 13.13 -2.11 -22.96
C TRP A 599 14.02 -0.87 -23.06
N GLY A 600 13.84 -0.04 -24.08
CA GLY A 600 14.67 1.15 -24.28
C GLY A 600 16.18 0.86 -24.39
N GLY A 601 16.55 -0.33 -24.88
CA GLY A 601 17.95 -0.77 -25.02
C GLY A 601 18.60 -1.31 -23.74
N LYS A 602 17.90 -1.34 -22.59
CA LYS A 602 18.40 -1.84 -21.30
C LYS A 602 17.55 -3.02 -20.80
N TRP A 603 18.13 -3.84 -19.93
CA TRP A 603 17.38 -4.86 -19.19
C TRP A 603 16.68 -4.22 -17.98
N VAL A 604 15.38 -4.44 -17.87
CA VAL A 604 14.52 -3.89 -16.82
C VAL A 604 13.45 -4.90 -16.41
N PHE A 605 12.79 -4.66 -15.29
CA PHE A 605 11.61 -5.41 -14.90
C PHE A 605 10.33 -4.76 -15.46
N PRO A 606 9.38 -5.53 -16.02
CA PRO A 606 8.10 -5.04 -16.50
C PRO A 606 7.36 -4.19 -15.47
N ALA A 607 7.49 -4.49 -14.18
CA ALA A 607 6.92 -3.68 -13.09
C ALA A 607 7.28 -2.20 -13.15
N ARG A 608 8.43 -1.84 -13.74
CA ARG A 608 8.92 -0.47 -13.85
C ARG A 608 8.55 0.23 -15.16
N VAL A 609 8.10 -0.52 -16.17
CA VAL A 609 7.91 -0.02 -17.54
C VAL A 609 6.56 -0.41 -18.17
N ALA A 610 5.70 -1.09 -17.42
CA ALA A 610 4.40 -1.57 -17.88
C ALA A 610 3.53 -0.44 -18.45
N GLU A 611 2.93 -0.68 -19.61
CA GLU A 611 1.93 0.21 -20.23
C GLU A 611 0.55 0.03 -19.56
N GLY A 612 0.36 -1.06 -18.83
CA GLY A 612 -0.86 -1.42 -18.12
C GLY A 612 -0.75 -2.79 -17.44
N TRP A 613 -1.82 -3.21 -16.77
CA TRP A 613 -1.86 -4.44 -15.97
C TRP A 613 -3.13 -5.22 -16.23
N VAL A 614 -3.05 -6.55 -16.16
CA VAL A 614 -4.20 -7.46 -16.33
C VAL A 614 -4.20 -8.51 -15.22
N SER A 615 -5.32 -8.65 -14.53
CA SER A 615 -5.57 -9.75 -13.59
C SER A 615 -5.57 -11.07 -14.37
N TYR A 616 -4.67 -11.99 -13.99
CA TYR A 616 -4.42 -13.21 -14.75
C TYR A 616 -4.47 -14.45 -13.86
N VAL A 617 -5.28 -15.41 -14.26
CA VAL A 617 -5.32 -16.77 -13.69
C VAL A 617 -5.14 -17.73 -14.84
N GLY A 618 -4.04 -18.48 -14.86
CA GLY A 618 -3.74 -19.39 -15.95
C GLY A 618 -2.28 -19.82 -16.04
N PRO A 619 -1.92 -20.60 -17.06
CA PRO A 619 -0.56 -21.07 -17.28
C PRO A 619 0.33 -19.98 -17.87
N VAL A 620 1.49 -19.79 -17.24
CA VAL A 620 2.61 -19.02 -17.79
C VAL A 620 3.76 -19.96 -18.16
N TYR A 621 4.58 -19.52 -19.10
CA TYR A 621 5.59 -20.33 -19.76
C TYR A 621 6.96 -19.69 -19.69
N SER A 622 7.98 -20.52 -19.54
CA SER A 622 9.40 -20.18 -19.64
C SER A 622 10.10 -21.15 -20.58
N ALA A 623 11.09 -20.68 -21.32
CA ALA A 623 11.88 -21.51 -22.22
C ALA A 623 13.32 -21.65 -21.71
N VAL A 624 13.95 -22.78 -22.05
CA VAL A 624 15.40 -22.98 -22.01
C VAL A 624 15.87 -23.10 -23.46
N LEU A 625 16.93 -22.38 -23.83
CA LEU A 625 17.54 -22.49 -25.16
C LEU A 625 18.79 -23.37 -25.12
N GLU A 626 19.27 -23.77 -26.29
CA GLU A 626 20.55 -24.46 -26.40
C GLU A 626 21.68 -23.63 -25.76
N ARG A 627 22.61 -24.33 -25.13
CA ARG A 627 23.65 -23.68 -24.32
C ARG A 627 24.52 -22.79 -25.19
N ASP A 628 24.74 -21.58 -24.71
CA ASP A 628 25.63 -20.60 -25.32
C ASP A 628 26.38 -19.84 -24.22
N GLY A 629 27.61 -19.41 -24.52
CA GLY A 629 28.45 -18.62 -23.61
C GLY A 629 28.12 -17.14 -23.59
N ASP A 630 27.40 -16.61 -24.59
CA ASP A 630 26.90 -15.23 -24.60
C ASP A 630 25.48 -15.15 -24.00
N PRO A 631 25.28 -14.43 -22.88
CA PRO A 631 23.96 -14.22 -22.29
C PRO A 631 22.91 -13.62 -23.24
N GLU A 632 23.33 -12.85 -24.24
CA GLU A 632 22.40 -12.26 -25.22
C GLU A 632 21.86 -13.30 -26.21
N ALA A 633 22.47 -14.49 -26.30
CA ALA A 633 21.91 -15.63 -27.02
C ALA A 633 20.73 -16.28 -26.26
N HIS A 634 20.56 -15.95 -24.98
CA HIS A 634 19.45 -16.39 -24.12
C HIS A 634 18.35 -15.33 -24.00
N CYS A 635 18.11 -14.60 -25.08
CA CYS A 635 17.07 -13.58 -25.20
C CYS A 635 16.13 -13.95 -26.35
N VAL A 636 14.89 -14.32 -26.02
CA VAL A 636 13.82 -14.57 -26.99
C VAL A 636 13.07 -13.28 -27.31
N VAL A 637 12.62 -13.11 -28.54
CA VAL A 637 11.76 -11.98 -28.91
C VAL A 637 10.30 -12.42 -28.75
N VAL A 638 9.59 -11.83 -27.79
CA VAL A 638 8.20 -12.16 -27.44
C VAL A 638 7.36 -10.88 -27.43
N GLY A 639 6.28 -10.84 -28.21
CA GLY A 639 5.44 -9.63 -28.33
C GLY A 639 6.18 -8.41 -28.87
N GLY A 640 7.26 -8.62 -29.65
CA GLY A 640 8.15 -7.56 -30.13
C GLY A 640 9.19 -7.07 -29.11
N VAL A 641 9.21 -7.63 -27.90
CA VAL A 641 10.11 -7.26 -26.81
C VAL A 641 11.09 -8.40 -26.53
N GLY A 642 12.35 -8.09 -26.22
CA GLY A 642 13.32 -9.10 -25.81
C GLY A 642 13.04 -9.57 -24.38
N GLY A 643 12.99 -10.87 -24.14
CA GLY A 643 12.79 -11.46 -22.82
C GLY A 643 13.79 -12.57 -22.54
N VAL A 644 14.22 -12.69 -21.29
CA VAL A 644 15.28 -13.62 -20.91
C VAL A 644 14.77 -15.06 -20.80
N THR A 645 15.56 -16.04 -21.21
CA THR A 645 15.24 -17.47 -21.02
C THR A 645 15.90 -18.02 -19.76
N LEU A 646 15.43 -19.17 -19.29
CA LEU A 646 16.08 -19.91 -18.20
C LEU A 646 17.46 -20.43 -18.67
N GLY A 647 18.42 -20.48 -17.76
CA GLY A 647 19.79 -20.90 -18.04
C GLY A 647 20.64 -19.86 -18.77
N HIS A 648 20.33 -18.56 -18.59
CA HIS A 648 20.87 -17.47 -19.42
C HIS A 648 22.34 -17.07 -19.18
N GLY A 649 23.06 -17.74 -18.29
CA GLY A 649 24.50 -17.53 -18.08
C GLY A 649 24.89 -16.32 -17.20
N VAL A 650 23.94 -15.48 -16.77
CA VAL A 650 24.24 -14.34 -15.86
C VAL A 650 23.97 -14.75 -14.41
N ARG A 651 25.03 -15.16 -13.71
CA ARG A 651 24.90 -15.76 -12.37
C ARG A 651 25.08 -14.78 -11.22
N GLU A 652 25.87 -13.72 -11.43
CA GLU A 652 26.25 -12.71 -10.43
C GLU A 652 26.46 -11.34 -11.10
N GLY A 653 26.42 -10.26 -10.32
CA GLY A 653 26.63 -8.88 -10.77
C GLY A 653 25.40 -7.96 -10.63
N GLY A 654 25.51 -6.73 -11.13
CA GLY A 654 24.46 -5.69 -11.06
C GLY A 654 23.45 -5.70 -12.21
N ASP A 655 23.47 -6.72 -13.07
CA ASP A 655 22.48 -6.91 -14.14
C ASP A 655 21.18 -7.43 -13.53
N VAL A 656 20.01 -6.91 -13.94
CA VAL A 656 18.70 -7.35 -13.43
C VAL A 656 18.40 -8.83 -13.70
N ARG A 657 19.11 -9.45 -14.67
CA ARG A 657 19.04 -10.89 -14.95
C ARG A 657 19.82 -11.72 -13.93
N SER A 658 20.75 -11.13 -13.19
CA SER A 658 21.71 -11.84 -12.34
C SER A 658 21.02 -12.76 -11.33
N HIS A 659 21.17 -14.07 -11.53
CA HIS A 659 20.57 -15.07 -10.65
C HIS A 659 21.37 -16.37 -10.63
N GLY A 660 21.78 -16.82 -9.42
CA GLY A 660 22.68 -17.97 -9.25
C GLY A 660 22.19 -19.29 -9.86
N PHE A 661 20.89 -19.62 -9.72
CA PHE A 661 20.26 -20.80 -10.33
C PHE A 661 19.66 -20.53 -11.72
N LEU A 662 18.77 -19.55 -11.89
CA LEU A 662 18.14 -19.26 -13.20
C LEU A 662 19.14 -18.86 -14.29
N GLY A 663 20.33 -18.36 -13.92
CA GLY A 663 21.46 -18.13 -14.82
C GLY A 663 22.37 -19.35 -15.00
N ASP A 664 22.20 -20.43 -14.23
CA ASP A 664 22.96 -21.67 -14.35
C ASP A 664 22.23 -22.67 -15.26
N TRP A 665 22.69 -22.75 -16.51
CA TRP A 665 22.10 -23.62 -17.52
C TRP A 665 22.09 -25.09 -17.09
N GLU A 666 23.18 -25.59 -16.50
CA GLU A 666 23.28 -27.00 -16.09
C GLU A 666 22.36 -27.28 -14.91
N GLY A 667 22.32 -26.38 -13.92
CA GLY A 667 21.43 -26.48 -12.77
C GLY A 667 19.95 -26.46 -13.15
N VAL A 668 19.56 -25.58 -14.08
CA VAL A 668 18.19 -25.49 -14.61
C VAL A 668 17.80 -26.79 -15.31
N VAL A 669 18.61 -27.26 -16.26
CA VAL A 669 18.30 -28.50 -17.02
C VAL A 669 18.23 -29.71 -16.10
N ALA A 670 19.13 -29.82 -15.12
CA ALA A 670 19.09 -30.88 -14.13
C ALA A 670 17.82 -30.84 -13.27
N SER A 671 17.37 -29.65 -12.86
CA SER A 671 16.12 -29.51 -12.10
C SER A 671 14.88 -29.81 -12.94
N LEU A 672 14.91 -29.55 -14.24
CA LEU A 672 13.79 -29.80 -15.15
C LEU A 672 13.59 -31.29 -15.43
N ALA A 673 14.67 -32.09 -15.41
CA ALA A 673 14.62 -33.54 -15.64
C ALA A 673 13.74 -34.30 -14.63
N GLY A 674 13.44 -33.71 -13.46
CA GLY A 674 12.58 -34.30 -12.43
C GLY A 674 11.09 -33.96 -12.56
N LEU A 675 10.67 -33.20 -13.57
CA LEU A 675 9.29 -32.76 -13.74
C LEU A 675 8.49 -33.69 -14.66
N GLY A 676 7.17 -33.71 -14.46
CA GLY A 676 6.26 -34.38 -15.39
C GLY A 676 6.19 -33.66 -16.74
N GLU A 677 6.14 -34.41 -17.83
CA GLU A 677 6.02 -33.90 -19.20
C GLU A 677 4.64 -34.23 -19.77
N ASP A 678 4.02 -33.28 -20.47
CA ASP A 678 2.82 -33.48 -21.27
C ASP A 678 2.99 -32.84 -22.64
N GLY A 679 2.98 -33.66 -23.69
CA GLY A 679 3.05 -33.19 -25.08
C GLY A 679 4.27 -32.33 -25.41
N GLY A 680 5.45 -32.60 -24.81
CA GLY A 680 6.68 -31.82 -25.00
C GLY A 680 6.80 -30.57 -24.13
N VAL A 681 5.94 -30.41 -23.12
CA VAL A 681 5.96 -29.30 -22.16
C VAL A 681 6.11 -29.86 -20.74
N LEU A 682 7.10 -29.37 -20.00
CA LEU A 682 7.35 -29.73 -18.62
C LEU A 682 6.41 -28.94 -17.70
N LYS A 683 5.79 -29.61 -16.73
CA LYS A 683 4.82 -29.00 -15.83
C LYS A 683 5.40 -28.81 -14.43
N SER A 684 5.17 -27.62 -13.88
CA SER A 684 5.55 -27.29 -12.51
C SER A 684 4.43 -26.57 -11.77
N THR A 685 4.33 -26.84 -10.47
CA THR A 685 3.43 -26.14 -9.55
C THR A 685 4.06 -24.89 -8.95
N GLY A 686 5.38 -24.69 -9.13
CA GLY A 686 6.11 -23.57 -8.57
C GLY A 686 7.61 -23.78 -8.54
N VAL A 687 8.31 -22.94 -7.79
CA VAL A 687 9.78 -22.98 -7.67
C VAL A 687 10.18 -23.54 -6.31
N ARG A 688 11.21 -24.41 -6.29
CA ARG A 688 11.87 -24.84 -5.06
C ARG A 688 12.86 -23.77 -4.62
N ARG A 689 12.88 -23.44 -3.33
CA ARG A 689 13.77 -22.41 -2.78
C ARG A 689 14.77 -23.01 -1.81
N GLY A 690 16.01 -22.49 -1.87
CA GLY A 690 17.06 -22.87 -0.93
C GLY A 690 16.82 -22.25 0.44
N VAL A 691 17.68 -22.59 1.41
CA VAL A 691 17.69 -21.98 2.76
C VAL A 691 17.94 -20.47 2.70
N ASP A 692 18.59 -20.00 1.63
CA ASP A 692 18.80 -18.59 1.30
C ASP A 692 17.57 -17.92 0.66
N GLY A 693 16.48 -18.67 0.47
CA GLY A 693 15.24 -18.30 -0.21
C GLY A 693 15.38 -18.06 -1.72
N ARG A 694 16.58 -18.26 -2.31
CA ARG A 694 16.76 -18.10 -3.76
C ARG A 694 16.14 -19.30 -4.45
N ILE A 695 15.67 -19.11 -5.69
CA ILE A 695 15.19 -20.25 -6.48
C ILE A 695 16.39 -21.18 -6.67
N CYS A 696 16.23 -22.46 -6.34
CA CYS A 696 17.24 -23.50 -6.52
C CYS A 696 16.70 -24.71 -7.29
N GLY A 697 15.44 -24.67 -7.70
CA GLY A 697 14.82 -25.73 -8.48
C GLY A 697 13.36 -25.42 -8.85
N PHE A 698 12.71 -26.40 -9.45
CA PHE A 698 11.29 -26.40 -9.80
C PHE A 698 10.55 -27.53 -9.06
N LEU A 699 9.30 -27.30 -8.69
CA LEU A 699 8.46 -28.28 -7.98
C LEU A 699 7.66 -29.14 -8.99
N PRO A 700 7.69 -30.48 -8.89
CA PRO A 700 6.89 -31.36 -9.73
C PRO A 700 5.41 -31.35 -9.35
N VAL A 701 4.55 -31.69 -10.31
CA VAL A 701 3.11 -31.78 -10.11
C VAL A 701 2.79 -32.92 -9.15
N GLY A 702 2.31 -32.60 -7.95
CA GLY A 702 1.92 -33.56 -6.91
C GLY A 702 2.88 -33.69 -5.72
N GLU A 703 4.03 -33.02 -5.72
CA GLU A 703 4.87 -32.86 -4.52
C GLU A 703 4.70 -31.45 -3.94
N GLU A 704 4.49 -31.38 -2.62
CA GLU A 704 4.67 -30.17 -1.82
C GLU A 704 6.15 -30.02 -1.45
N ASP A 705 6.61 -28.78 -1.23
CA ASP A 705 8.01 -28.46 -0.92
C ASP A 705 8.45 -29.10 0.41
N ARG A 706 8.89 -30.37 0.36
CA ARG A 706 9.47 -31.06 1.51
C ARG A 706 10.91 -30.58 1.68
N GLY A 707 11.08 -29.57 2.54
CA GLY A 707 12.38 -29.18 3.03
C GLY A 707 13.19 -30.40 3.49
N VAL A 708 14.46 -30.46 3.08
CA VAL A 708 15.37 -31.58 3.33
C VAL A 708 15.43 -31.90 4.82
N GLY A 709 14.86 -33.05 5.21
CA GLY A 709 14.86 -33.53 6.58
C GLY A 709 14.05 -34.81 6.81
N ALA A 710 14.34 -35.89 6.08
CA ALA A 710 14.01 -37.27 6.50
C ALA A 710 14.67 -38.30 5.56
N GLY A 711 15.94 -38.58 5.80
CA GLY A 711 16.51 -39.89 5.46
C GLY A 711 16.52 -40.74 6.74
N VAL A 712 16.18 -42.03 6.59
CA VAL A 712 16.26 -43.15 7.56
C VAL A 712 14.92 -43.62 8.14
N LEU A 713 14.67 -44.93 7.96
CA LEU A 713 13.56 -45.81 8.38
C LEU A 713 12.42 -45.98 7.34
N GLY A 714 12.19 -47.15 6.73
CA GLY A 714 12.82 -48.44 6.96
C GLY A 714 12.46 -49.51 5.94
N CYS A 715 13.36 -50.47 5.79
CA CYS A 715 13.05 -51.83 5.37
C CYS A 715 12.78 -52.65 6.62
N VAL A 716 11.54 -53.08 6.86
CA VAL A 716 11.23 -54.40 7.43
C VAL A 716 9.88 -54.86 6.87
N ALA A 717 9.89 -56.04 6.29
CA ALA A 717 8.76 -56.77 5.70
C ALA A 717 7.73 -57.26 6.74
N GLY A 718 6.52 -57.62 6.28
CA GLY A 718 5.63 -58.45 7.11
C GLY A 718 4.17 -58.62 6.68
N VAL A 719 3.92 -59.45 5.65
CA VAL A 719 2.94 -60.56 5.67
C VAL A 719 1.44 -60.28 5.93
N LEU A 720 0.63 -60.55 4.88
CA LEU A 720 -0.74 -61.12 4.85
C LEU A 720 -1.81 -60.56 5.83
N ALA A 721 -2.76 -59.78 5.29
CA ALA A 721 -4.20 -60.09 5.25
C ALA A 721 -4.96 -58.91 4.62
#